data_AF-A0A7W0JGA5-F1
#
_entry.id   AF-A0A7W0JGA5-F1
#
_cell.length_a   1.000
_cell.length_b   1.000
_cell.length_c   1.000
_cell.angle_alpha   90.00
_cell.angle_beta   90.00
_cell.angle_gamma   90.00
#
_symmetry.space_group_name_H-M   'P 1'
#
loop_
_entity.id
_entity.type
_entity.pdbx_description
1 polymer ?
#
loop_
_entity_poly.entity_id
_entity_poly.type
_entity_poly.pdbx_seq_one_letter_code
_entity_poly.pdbx_strand_id
1 'polypeptide(L)'
;IIVNIEPFADEVAKYDAFRQRIARPNPFNQPVKFTTERYWEAYKAFTAHFINGTQGAGVNDVRKLQQRALKSFIDFFKILVKDAFDLLGYPTSYDIRMEGAMGHGEIFPYANLECVILMSQQDQNLIDFLQEILTVQLLTVDKKVTFRRVIATEIADYSVLKSTSLTTSNPNFFLNYQEECWKQPFDLPKFNGDAFKKEWKEKDVSLGYVKEHYKTPLIQFLSDLVLYHKIEHKNLFDSIDALNNVFPENSRVLLKESIAFLHCLFLPHEENKLGNVLSEHEMTALQKCHWLVLSPLSSISYTGQEPINLDTLAQTKGFYLLYEEAQFRKDIKKIFDSDPTKVKITGCVSDVLQTCYLRSDLVDEILDKEGGLVNHYEESAHQVCSIGDFHLKQKPSYPLMEYGVHNLCSRIAGDFTPCVELVRFDIGDTFYPVLVSRTISGNYWQKGEPLDLKQWTRMLLCAILTRPADGRRSNYIIKDQKIYCIDNDLSFVEPAEVNWSNFGRWGFSEVYFFTILFCIQSLDTKLDQAALDEFKALDRAAILDGWIEDVIKKEKEYTALFSKADRDILSKEDSKGRTFTPSIPLKKGALATLDLQFWRLQALIRRSKGLKSGDLLKELINIHQESVGTYVYKAYDNAKNCPLDKVKAKITSSKEVGSLTNVEYQKAVLGKKIE
;
A
#
# COMPACT_ATOMS: atom_id res chain seq x y z
N ILE A 1 62.47 -31.36 14.04
CA ILE A 1 62.24 -32.31 12.93
C ILE A 1 61.91 -31.45 11.71
N ILE A 2 62.93 -31.19 10.90
CA ILE A 2 62.80 -30.50 9.62
C ILE A 2 62.21 -31.54 8.67
N VAL A 3 60.95 -31.36 8.28
CA VAL A 3 60.33 -32.19 7.25
C VAL A 3 60.67 -31.53 5.92
N ASN A 4 61.62 -32.13 5.20
CA ASN A 4 61.86 -31.83 3.80
C ASN A 4 60.57 -32.11 3.03
N ILE A 5 60.02 -31.06 2.41
CA ILE A 5 58.98 -31.19 1.40
C ILE A 5 59.72 -31.45 0.08
N GLU A 6 59.70 -32.70 -0.38
CA GLU A 6 60.15 -33.05 -1.74
C GLU A 6 59.20 -32.46 -2.79
N PRO A 7 59.68 -32.12 -3.99
CA PRO A 7 58.89 -31.43 -5.00
C PRO A 7 57.92 -32.37 -5.73
N PHE A 8 56.62 -32.16 -5.52
CA PHE A 8 55.50 -32.02 -6.48
C PHE A 8 55.51 -32.77 -7.85
N ALA A 9 56.23 -33.87 -8.08
CA ALA A 9 56.22 -34.56 -9.37
C ALA A 9 55.08 -35.59 -9.52
N ASP A 10 54.73 -36.32 -8.45
CA ASP A 10 53.75 -37.41 -8.49
C ASP A 10 52.28 -36.94 -8.49
N GLU A 11 52.00 -35.72 -8.03
CA GLU A 11 50.68 -35.12 -8.12
C GLU A 11 50.43 -34.43 -9.46
N VAL A 12 51.45 -33.91 -10.13
CA VAL A 12 51.35 -33.34 -11.48
C VAL A 12 50.89 -34.40 -12.49
N ALA A 13 51.32 -35.65 -12.35
CA ALA A 13 50.85 -36.77 -13.19
C ALA A 13 49.38 -37.15 -12.93
N LYS A 14 48.94 -37.15 -11.66
CA LYS A 14 47.52 -37.34 -11.30
C LYS A 14 46.66 -36.16 -11.76
N TYR A 15 47.24 -34.97 -11.79
CA TYR A 15 46.64 -33.70 -12.20
C TYR A 15 46.54 -33.55 -13.74
N ASP A 16 47.56 -33.94 -14.50
CA ASP A 16 47.47 -34.01 -15.97
C ASP A 16 46.44 -35.07 -16.39
N ALA A 17 46.37 -36.19 -15.66
CA ALA A 17 45.31 -37.18 -15.83
C ALA A 17 43.92 -36.65 -15.47
N PHE A 18 43.81 -35.72 -14.50
CA PHE A 18 42.58 -35.01 -14.16
C PHE A 18 42.19 -34.03 -15.26
N ARG A 19 43.08 -33.11 -15.68
CA ARG A 19 42.86 -32.16 -16.80
C ARG A 19 42.48 -32.86 -18.10
N GLN A 20 43.18 -33.93 -18.48
CA GLN A 20 42.87 -34.72 -19.68
C GLN A 20 41.53 -35.48 -19.55
N ARG A 21 41.01 -35.68 -18.33
CA ARG A 21 39.70 -36.30 -18.09
C ARG A 21 38.56 -35.30 -18.27
N ILE A 22 38.66 -34.12 -17.67
CA ILE A 22 37.64 -33.04 -17.76
C ILE A 22 37.61 -32.37 -19.15
N ALA A 23 38.71 -32.38 -19.91
CA ALA A 23 38.76 -31.85 -21.28
C ALA A 23 38.06 -32.73 -22.34
N ARG A 24 37.49 -33.89 -21.97
CA ARG A 24 36.76 -34.77 -22.90
C ARG A 24 35.33 -34.29 -23.11
N PRO A 25 34.73 -34.50 -24.30
CA PRO A 25 33.35 -34.07 -24.58
C PRO A 25 32.28 -34.76 -23.73
N ASN A 26 32.63 -35.82 -22.98
CA ASN A 26 31.74 -36.46 -22.02
C ASN A 26 32.54 -37.20 -20.90
N PRO A 27 32.93 -36.52 -19.81
CA PRO A 27 33.80 -37.08 -18.76
C PRO A 27 33.09 -38.09 -17.82
N PHE A 28 31.80 -38.34 -18.00
CA PHE A 28 30.92 -38.99 -17.01
C PHE A 28 30.67 -40.50 -17.21
N ASN A 29 31.36 -41.19 -18.12
CA ASN A 29 31.16 -42.63 -18.36
C ASN A 29 31.87 -43.57 -17.35
N GLN A 30 32.43 -43.05 -16.25
CA GLN A 30 32.89 -43.87 -15.12
C GLN A 30 32.44 -43.27 -13.78
N PRO A 31 32.01 -44.09 -12.80
CA PRO A 31 31.48 -43.63 -11.53
C PRO A 31 32.63 -43.28 -10.58
N VAL A 32 33.22 -42.10 -10.73
CA VAL A 32 34.12 -41.54 -9.71
C VAL A 32 33.28 -40.64 -8.81
N LYS A 33 33.11 -41.01 -7.54
CA LYS A 33 32.50 -40.15 -6.51
C LYS A 33 33.48 -39.01 -6.20
N PHE A 34 33.29 -37.86 -6.84
CA PHE A 34 34.02 -36.60 -6.54
C PHE A 34 33.54 -35.93 -5.24
N THR A 35 32.58 -36.54 -4.56
CA THR A 35 31.97 -36.03 -3.35
C THR A 35 31.99 -37.06 -2.24
N THR A 36 32.30 -36.59 -1.03
CA THR A 36 32.27 -37.40 0.18
C THR A 36 30.81 -37.70 0.56
N GLU A 37 30.56 -38.81 1.26
CA GLU A 37 29.22 -39.10 1.80
C GLU A 37 28.75 -37.98 2.74
N ARG A 38 29.70 -37.41 3.49
CA ARG A 38 29.53 -36.23 4.34
C ARG A 38 28.98 -35.01 3.60
N TYR A 39 29.44 -34.78 2.38
CA TYR A 39 28.95 -33.69 1.53
C TYR A 39 27.47 -33.86 1.16
N TRP A 40 27.07 -35.08 0.78
CA TRP A 40 25.69 -35.40 0.45
C TRP A 40 24.75 -35.30 1.66
N GLU A 41 25.21 -35.74 2.83
CA GLU A 41 24.45 -35.61 4.08
C GLU A 41 24.23 -34.15 4.47
N ALA A 42 25.27 -33.31 4.34
CA ALA A 42 25.16 -31.88 4.62
C ALA A 42 24.20 -31.16 3.64
N TYR A 43 24.24 -31.51 2.34
CA TYR A 43 23.30 -30.98 1.36
C TYR A 43 21.85 -31.44 1.62
N LYS A 44 21.65 -32.70 2.00
CA LYS A 44 20.33 -33.21 2.41
C LYS A 44 19.81 -32.51 3.66
N ALA A 45 20.67 -32.29 4.66
CA ALA A 45 20.30 -31.54 5.87
C ALA A 45 19.88 -30.10 5.54
N PHE A 46 20.63 -29.43 4.66
CA PHE A 46 20.30 -28.11 4.16
C PHE A 46 18.93 -28.06 3.46
N THR A 47 18.71 -28.95 2.48
CA THR A 47 17.46 -28.99 1.70
C THR A 47 16.24 -29.41 2.53
N ALA A 48 16.44 -30.20 3.59
CA ALA A 48 15.38 -30.64 4.50
C ALA A 48 14.63 -29.48 5.18
N HIS A 49 15.27 -28.30 5.34
CA HIS A 49 14.62 -27.12 5.89
C HIS A 49 13.46 -26.58 5.06
N PHE A 50 13.39 -26.95 3.76
CA PHE A 50 12.42 -26.40 2.82
C PHE A 50 11.31 -27.39 2.42
N ILE A 51 11.35 -28.63 2.93
CA ILE A 51 10.38 -29.69 2.60
C ILE A 51 8.98 -29.37 3.16
N ASN A 52 8.92 -28.70 4.32
CA ASN A 52 7.68 -28.19 4.90
C ASN A 52 7.58 -26.70 4.53
N GLY A 53 6.96 -26.41 3.38
CA GLY A 53 6.86 -25.05 2.86
C GLY A 53 6.29 -24.04 3.85
N THR A 54 6.61 -22.76 3.66
CA THR A 54 6.19 -21.65 4.53
C THR A 54 4.95 -20.91 4.01
N GLN A 55 4.02 -21.61 3.36
CA GLN A 55 2.81 -20.94 2.86
C GLN A 55 2.03 -20.32 4.03
N GLY A 56 1.81 -19.01 3.96
CA GLY A 56 1.13 -18.25 5.02
C GLY A 56 1.97 -18.00 6.29
N ALA A 57 3.27 -18.24 6.25
CA ALA A 57 4.16 -18.01 7.39
C ALA A 57 4.32 -16.51 7.69
N GLY A 58 4.34 -16.15 8.97
CA GLY A 58 4.57 -14.77 9.39
C GLY A 58 6.04 -14.37 9.28
N VAL A 59 6.32 -13.07 9.47
CA VAL A 59 7.70 -12.51 9.46
C VAL A 59 8.67 -13.31 10.33
N ASN A 60 8.26 -13.67 11.55
CA ASN A 60 9.10 -14.40 12.49
C ASN A 60 9.41 -15.83 12.05
N ASP A 61 8.47 -16.48 11.37
CA ASP A 61 8.63 -17.85 10.87
C ASP A 61 9.61 -17.88 9.70
N VAL A 62 9.44 -16.93 8.76
CA VAL A 62 10.36 -16.75 7.63
C VAL A 62 11.77 -16.43 8.12
N ARG A 63 11.90 -15.51 9.10
CA ARG A 63 13.20 -15.15 9.69
C ARG A 63 13.90 -16.37 10.31
N LYS A 64 13.17 -17.18 11.10
CA LYS A 64 13.69 -18.41 11.71
C LYS A 64 14.05 -19.47 10.67
N LEU A 65 13.29 -19.58 9.58
CA LEU A 65 13.65 -20.46 8.47
C LEU A 65 14.96 -20.01 7.85
N GLN A 66 15.07 -18.74 7.45
CA GLN A 66 16.28 -18.19 6.82
C GLN A 66 17.51 -18.36 7.71
N GLN A 67 17.41 -18.08 9.01
CA GLN A 67 18.53 -18.26 9.94
C GLN A 67 19.00 -19.72 10.04
N ARG A 68 18.06 -20.68 10.13
CA ARG A 68 18.40 -22.12 10.18
C ARG A 68 18.98 -22.60 8.86
N ALA A 69 18.36 -22.23 7.75
CA ALA A 69 18.80 -22.59 6.41
C ALA A 69 20.18 -22.00 6.08
N LEU A 70 20.42 -20.74 6.41
CA LEU A 70 21.72 -20.08 6.25
C LEU A 70 22.80 -20.77 7.06
N LYS A 71 22.53 -21.08 8.33
CA LYS A 71 23.49 -21.81 9.17
C LYS A 71 23.83 -23.17 8.56
N SER A 72 22.82 -23.96 8.17
CA SER A 72 23.03 -25.26 7.55
C SER A 72 23.76 -25.15 6.21
N PHE A 73 23.50 -24.10 5.42
CA PHE A 73 24.18 -23.85 4.16
C PHE A 73 25.66 -23.49 4.37
N ILE A 74 25.97 -22.65 5.35
CA ILE A 74 27.35 -22.31 5.73
C ILE A 74 28.10 -23.58 6.17
N ASP A 75 27.47 -24.43 7.00
CA ASP A 75 28.08 -25.69 7.45
C ASP A 75 28.36 -26.63 6.27
N PHE A 76 27.39 -26.74 5.34
CA PHE A 76 27.56 -27.46 4.07
C PHE A 76 28.72 -26.91 3.23
N PHE A 77 28.80 -25.59 3.04
CA PHE A 77 29.82 -24.96 2.20
C PHE A 77 31.21 -25.05 2.83
N LYS A 78 31.33 -24.99 4.16
CA LYS A 78 32.60 -25.20 4.86
C LYS A 78 33.16 -26.60 4.65
N ILE A 79 32.30 -27.62 4.62
CA ILE A 79 32.72 -29.00 4.31
C ILE A 79 33.25 -29.06 2.88
N LEU A 80 32.53 -28.47 1.94
CA LEU A 80 32.92 -28.41 0.53
C LEU A 80 34.30 -27.75 0.34
N VAL A 81 34.51 -26.58 0.95
CA VAL A 81 35.77 -25.84 0.84
C VAL A 81 36.91 -26.56 1.56
N LYS A 82 36.65 -27.17 2.71
CA LYS A 82 37.65 -27.96 3.43
C LYS A 82 38.13 -29.15 2.58
N ASP A 83 37.20 -29.90 2.00
CA ASP A 83 37.53 -31.05 1.14
C ASP A 83 38.38 -30.61 -0.07
N ALA A 84 38.13 -29.41 -0.62
CA ALA A 84 38.95 -28.84 -1.69
C ALA A 84 40.36 -28.42 -1.22
N PHE A 85 40.50 -27.82 -0.04
CA PHE A 85 41.82 -27.43 0.49
C PHE A 85 42.65 -28.61 0.98
N ASP A 86 42.03 -29.67 1.48
CA ASP A 86 42.73 -30.91 1.81
C ASP A 86 43.37 -31.55 0.56
N LEU A 87 42.90 -31.22 -0.65
CA LEU A 87 43.48 -31.62 -1.94
C LEU A 87 44.53 -30.64 -2.49
N LEU A 88 44.31 -29.33 -2.33
CA LEU A 88 45.12 -28.29 -2.98
C LEU A 88 46.20 -27.67 -2.08
N GLY A 89 46.09 -27.85 -0.76
CA GLY A 89 46.78 -27.03 0.23
C GLY A 89 45.98 -25.79 0.62
N TYR A 90 46.34 -25.19 1.76
CA TYR A 90 45.60 -24.07 2.35
C TYR A 90 46.20 -22.71 1.92
N PRO A 91 45.38 -21.74 1.46
CA PRO A 91 45.84 -20.38 1.17
C PRO A 91 46.23 -19.66 2.46
N THR A 92 47.11 -18.66 2.36
CA THR A 92 47.54 -17.88 3.54
C THR A 92 46.43 -16.98 4.09
N SER A 93 45.63 -16.33 3.23
CA SER A 93 44.48 -15.51 3.64
C SER A 93 43.42 -15.44 2.56
N TYR A 94 42.19 -15.84 2.90
CA TYR A 94 41.03 -15.76 2.01
C TYR A 94 39.74 -15.49 2.80
N ASP A 95 38.74 -14.95 2.12
CA ASP A 95 37.34 -14.92 2.57
C ASP A 95 36.43 -15.20 1.37
N ILE A 96 35.58 -16.24 1.48
CA ILE A 96 34.59 -16.60 0.46
C ILE A 96 33.22 -16.17 0.98
N ARG A 97 32.51 -15.37 0.18
CA ARG A 97 31.23 -14.78 0.57
C ARG A 97 30.19 -15.00 -0.53
N MET A 98 28.93 -15.20 -0.16
CA MET A 98 27.82 -15.26 -1.12
C MET A 98 27.44 -13.88 -1.61
N GLU A 99 27.17 -13.75 -2.89
CA GLU A 99 26.61 -12.54 -3.50
C GLU A 99 25.12 -12.72 -3.83
N GLY A 100 24.53 -11.67 -4.39
CA GLY A 100 23.12 -11.66 -4.78
C GLY A 100 22.18 -11.92 -3.61
N ALA A 101 21.05 -12.58 -3.90
CA ALA A 101 20.01 -12.86 -2.89
C ALA A 101 20.55 -13.63 -1.67
N MET A 102 21.40 -14.63 -1.89
CA MET A 102 21.98 -15.41 -0.80
C MET A 102 22.99 -14.59 0.02
N GLY A 103 23.69 -13.64 -0.61
CA GLY A 103 24.53 -12.66 0.08
C GLY A 103 23.77 -11.80 1.08
N HIS A 104 22.49 -11.56 0.83
CA HIS A 104 21.58 -10.86 1.74
C HIS A 104 20.92 -11.76 2.81
N GLY A 105 21.34 -13.02 2.90
CA GLY A 105 20.74 -14.01 3.79
C GLY A 105 19.42 -14.61 3.27
N GLU A 106 19.04 -14.33 2.01
CA GLU A 106 17.89 -14.97 1.40
C GLU A 106 18.27 -16.31 0.77
N ILE A 107 18.13 -17.37 1.56
CA ILE A 107 18.54 -18.70 1.14
C ILE A 107 17.40 -19.44 0.45
N PHE A 108 17.68 -19.90 -0.78
CA PHE A 108 16.76 -20.71 -1.57
C PHE A 108 17.42 -22.04 -1.94
N PRO A 109 16.73 -23.18 -1.79
CA PRO A 109 17.31 -24.49 -2.04
C PRO A 109 17.59 -24.73 -3.53
N TYR A 110 16.99 -23.96 -4.44
CA TYR A 110 17.11 -24.14 -5.90
C TYR A 110 17.96 -23.07 -6.59
N ALA A 111 18.26 -21.95 -5.93
CA ALA A 111 19.04 -20.89 -6.55
C ALA A 111 20.48 -21.32 -6.85
N ASN A 112 21.01 -20.83 -7.96
CA ASN A 112 22.43 -20.92 -8.28
C ASN A 112 23.25 -20.07 -7.30
N LEU A 113 24.52 -20.43 -7.12
CA LEU A 113 25.41 -19.73 -6.21
C LEU A 113 26.16 -18.64 -6.95
N GLU A 114 26.21 -17.46 -6.35
CA GLU A 114 27.09 -16.38 -6.74
C GLU A 114 28.03 -16.17 -5.56
N CYS A 115 29.34 -16.26 -5.79
CA CYS A 115 30.33 -16.17 -4.74
C CYS A 115 31.41 -15.16 -5.11
N VAL A 116 31.87 -14.40 -4.13
CA VAL A 116 33.09 -13.61 -4.22
C VAL A 116 34.18 -14.22 -3.36
N ILE A 117 35.38 -14.34 -3.93
CA ILE A 117 36.58 -14.74 -3.22
C ILE A 117 37.45 -13.50 -3.06
N LEU A 118 37.55 -13.04 -1.81
CA LEU A 118 38.55 -12.07 -1.39
C LEU A 118 39.85 -12.81 -1.13
N MET A 119 40.94 -12.33 -1.73
CA MET A 119 42.25 -12.97 -1.63
C MET A 119 43.39 -11.95 -1.61
N SER A 120 44.55 -12.40 -1.15
CA SER A 120 45.81 -11.70 -1.37
C SER A 120 46.36 -12.01 -2.78
N GLN A 121 47.20 -11.13 -3.32
CA GLN A 121 47.76 -11.30 -4.67
C GLN A 121 48.65 -12.55 -4.81
N GLN A 122 49.10 -13.16 -3.70
CA GLN A 122 50.06 -14.27 -3.69
C GLN A 122 49.42 -15.64 -3.99
N ASP A 123 48.09 -15.77 -3.87
CA ASP A 123 47.38 -17.06 -3.90
C ASP A 123 46.59 -17.31 -5.21
N GLN A 124 46.80 -16.50 -6.27
CA GLN A 124 45.92 -16.47 -7.44
C GLN A 124 45.79 -17.83 -8.17
N ASN A 125 46.90 -18.55 -8.37
CA ASN A 125 46.90 -19.87 -9.00
C ASN A 125 46.17 -20.92 -8.15
N LEU A 126 46.33 -20.87 -6.83
CA LEU A 126 45.64 -21.79 -5.90
C LEU A 126 44.13 -21.57 -5.95
N ILE A 127 43.70 -20.31 -6.08
CA ILE A 127 42.28 -19.95 -6.20
C ILE A 127 41.69 -20.37 -7.55
N ASP A 128 42.45 -20.33 -8.66
CA ASP A 128 42.00 -20.89 -9.94
C ASP A 128 41.57 -22.35 -9.78
N PHE A 129 42.44 -23.15 -9.15
CA PHE A 129 42.16 -24.56 -8.91
C PHE A 129 41.01 -24.79 -7.94
N LEU A 130 40.93 -23.97 -6.89
CA LEU A 130 39.82 -24.03 -5.94
C LEU A 130 38.47 -23.84 -6.66
N GLN A 131 38.37 -22.86 -7.55
CA GLN A 131 37.14 -22.59 -8.29
C GLN A 131 36.74 -23.76 -9.19
N GLU A 132 37.69 -24.39 -9.89
CA GLU A 132 37.43 -25.57 -10.71
C GLU A 132 36.89 -26.73 -9.87
N ILE A 133 37.54 -27.05 -8.75
CA ILE A 133 37.11 -28.15 -7.86
C ILE A 133 35.71 -27.87 -7.29
N LEU A 134 35.49 -26.67 -6.73
CA LEU A 134 34.20 -26.30 -6.16
C LEU A 134 33.08 -26.35 -7.20
N THR A 135 33.35 -25.91 -8.44
CA THR A 135 32.39 -25.97 -9.55
C THR A 135 32.01 -27.41 -9.86
N VAL A 136 33.00 -28.31 -9.99
CA VAL A 136 32.75 -29.74 -10.27
C VAL A 136 31.95 -30.38 -9.13
N GLN A 137 32.32 -30.12 -7.88
CA GLN A 137 31.63 -30.68 -6.72
C GLN A 137 30.17 -30.21 -6.62
N LEU A 138 29.91 -28.91 -6.82
CA LEU A 138 28.55 -28.35 -6.80
C LEU A 138 27.67 -28.87 -7.94
N LEU A 139 28.24 -29.12 -9.12
CA LEU A 139 27.50 -29.76 -10.22
C LEU A 139 26.99 -31.16 -9.85
N THR A 140 27.63 -31.87 -8.92
CA THR A 140 27.17 -33.21 -8.50
C THR A 140 25.86 -33.18 -7.68
N VAL A 141 25.47 -32.03 -7.14
CA VAL A 141 24.18 -31.79 -6.46
C VAL A 141 23.27 -30.87 -7.27
N ASP A 142 23.54 -30.77 -8.58
CA ASP A 142 22.80 -29.92 -9.52
C ASP A 142 22.82 -28.44 -9.14
N LYS A 143 23.97 -27.96 -8.65
CA LYS A 143 24.22 -26.56 -8.35
C LYS A 143 25.25 -25.97 -9.29
N LYS A 144 24.91 -24.83 -9.90
CA LYS A 144 25.88 -23.99 -10.61
C LYS A 144 26.40 -22.92 -9.66
N VAL A 145 27.66 -22.55 -9.87
CA VAL A 145 28.29 -21.46 -9.14
C VAL A 145 29.02 -20.54 -10.11
N THR A 146 28.90 -19.24 -9.87
CA THR A 146 29.75 -18.22 -10.48
C THR A 146 30.67 -17.66 -9.40
N PHE A 147 31.95 -17.51 -9.74
CA PHE A 147 32.92 -16.93 -8.83
C PHE A 147 33.45 -15.61 -9.37
N ARG A 148 33.33 -14.56 -8.56
CA ARG A 148 34.01 -13.28 -8.74
C ARG A 148 35.25 -13.24 -7.88
N ARG A 149 36.32 -12.63 -8.38
CA ARG A 149 37.60 -12.51 -7.67
C ARG A 149 37.85 -11.06 -7.35
N VAL A 150 38.22 -10.81 -6.09
CA VAL A 150 38.56 -9.46 -5.64
C VAL A 150 39.87 -9.54 -4.87
N ILE A 151 40.89 -8.85 -5.36
CA ILE A 151 42.15 -8.70 -4.65
C ILE A 151 41.92 -7.61 -3.60
N ALA A 152 42.07 -7.96 -2.33
CA ALA A 152 41.68 -7.08 -1.22
C ALA A 152 42.46 -5.75 -1.16
N THR A 153 43.61 -5.67 -1.85
CA THR A 153 44.46 -4.47 -1.94
C THR A 153 44.17 -3.60 -3.17
N GLU A 154 43.30 -4.02 -4.07
CA GLU A 154 42.91 -3.25 -5.27
C GLU A 154 41.64 -2.42 -5.00
N ILE A 155 41.16 -1.69 -6.02
CA ILE A 155 40.04 -0.74 -5.93
C ILE A 155 38.88 -1.34 -5.11
N ALA A 156 38.47 -0.62 -4.08
CA ALA A 156 37.41 -1.06 -3.18
C ALA A 156 36.09 -1.24 -3.95
N ASP A 157 35.51 -2.42 -3.82
CA ASP A 157 34.27 -2.81 -4.49
C ASP A 157 33.18 -3.04 -3.44
N TYR A 158 32.33 -2.03 -3.32
CA TYR A 158 31.22 -1.98 -2.36
C TYR A 158 30.22 -3.12 -2.49
N SER A 159 30.10 -3.72 -3.67
CA SER A 159 29.16 -4.83 -3.87
C SER A 159 29.53 -6.02 -2.98
N VAL A 160 30.82 -6.19 -2.66
CA VAL A 160 31.31 -7.20 -1.73
C VAL A 160 30.78 -6.96 -0.30
N LEU A 161 30.53 -5.71 0.11
CA LEU A 161 30.05 -5.43 1.47
C LEU A 161 28.62 -5.93 1.75
N LYS A 162 27.89 -6.29 0.70
CA LYS A 162 26.51 -6.80 0.78
C LYS A 162 26.42 -8.32 0.84
N SER A 163 27.55 -8.99 1.06
CA SER A 163 27.68 -10.44 1.01
C SER A 163 27.68 -11.09 2.39
N THR A 164 27.25 -12.34 2.45
CA THR A 164 27.31 -13.17 3.66
C THR A 164 28.53 -14.08 3.60
N SER A 165 29.42 -14.03 4.60
CA SER A 165 30.60 -14.88 4.63
C SER A 165 30.22 -16.36 4.80
N LEU A 166 30.85 -17.20 3.98
CA LEU A 166 30.72 -18.65 4.02
C LEU A 166 31.88 -19.28 4.79
N THR A 167 33.09 -18.77 4.56
CA THR A 167 34.30 -19.25 5.21
C THR A 167 35.41 -18.23 5.08
N THR A 168 36.27 -18.16 6.09
CA THR A 168 37.46 -17.30 6.09
C THR A 168 38.58 -18.02 6.82
N SER A 169 39.82 -17.87 6.33
CA SER A 169 41.00 -18.28 7.09
C SER A 169 41.46 -17.22 8.09
N ASN A 170 40.99 -15.98 7.96
CA ASN A 170 41.36 -14.86 8.82
C ASN A 170 40.16 -13.90 9.02
N PRO A 171 39.52 -13.90 10.20
CA PRO A 171 38.36 -13.06 10.49
C PRO A 171 38.58 -11.56 10.29
N ASN A 172 39.82 -11.08 10.44
CA ASN A 172 40.15 -9.66 10.27
C ASN A 172 40.33 -9.27 8.80
N PHE A 173 40.47 -10.23 7.89
CA PHE A 173 40.75 -9.97 6.49
C PHE A 173 39.62 -9.17 5.82
N PHE A 174 38.37 -9.55 6.08
CA PHE A 174 37.21 -8.81 5.60
C PHE A 174 37.01 -7.47 6.32
N LEU A 175 37.25 -7.43 7.64
CA LEU A 175 37.11 -6.18 8.41
C LEU A 175 38.01 -5.09 7.84
N ASN A 176 39.26 -5.43 7.54
CA ASN A 176 40.20 -4.50 6.90
C ASN A 176 39.67 -4.04 5.52
N TYR A 177 39.17 -4.97 4.69
CA TYR A 177 38.58 -4.64 3.40
C TYR A 177 37.35 -3.73 3.52
N GLN A 178 36.49 -3.98 4.51
CA GLN A 178 35.31 -3.18 4.81
C GLN A 178 35.68 -1.76 5.25
N GLU A 179 36.67 -1.61 6.13
CA GLU A 179 37.18 -0.32 6.54
C GLU A 179 37.72 0.49 5.36
N GLU A 180 38.48 -0.14 4.45
CA GLU A 180 38.96 0.51 3.23
C GLU A 180 37.82 0.95 2.31
N CYS A 181 36.80 0.11 2.13
CA CYS A 181 35.61 0.50 1.38
C CYS A 181 34.95 1.73 2.03
N TRP A 182 34.72 1.73 3.34
CA TRP A 182 34.02 2.81 4.03
C TRP A 182 34.73 4.17 4.04
N LYS A 183 35.98 4.25 3.55
CA LYS A 183 36.70 5.51 3.34
C LYS A 183 36.22 6.28 2.12
N GLN A 184 35.66 5.64 1.10
CA GLN A 184 35.15 6.37 -0.07
C GLN A 184 33.69 6.83 0.17
N PRO A 185 33.25 7.92 -0.47
CA PRO A 185 31.89 8.41 -0.33
C PRO A 185 30.88 7.44 -0.96
N PHE A 186 29.71 7.32 -0.34
CA PHE A 186 28.56 6.59 -0.88
C PHE A 186 27.59 7.57 -1.53
N ASP A 187 27.11 7.21 -2.73
CA ASP A 187 25.99 7.91 -3.34
C ASP A 187 24.72 7.70 -2.51
N LEU A 188 23.85 8.72 -2.51
CA LEU A 188 22.54 8.64 -1.90
C LEU A 188 21.71 7.54 -2.60
N PRO A 189 21.22 6.53 -1.86
CA PRO A 189 20.40 5.48 -2.43
C PRO A 189 19.13 6.03 -3.08
N LYS A 190 18.81 5.57 -4.28
CA LYS A 190 17.57 5.92 -5.00
C LYS A 190 16.77 4.66 -5.29
N PHE A 191 15.50 4.66 -4.93
CA PHE A 191 14.59 3.61 -5.34
C PHE A 191 14.08 3.91 -6.76
N ASN A 192 14.49 3.11 -7.74
CA ASN A 192 14.01 3.24 -9.12
C ASN A 192 12.76 2.39 -9.34
N GLY A 193 11.59 3.01 -9.18
CA GLY A 193 10.29 2.35 -9.38
C GLY A 193 9.65 2.59 -10.75
N ASP A 194 10.31 3.30 -11.67
CA ASP A 194 9.66 3.82 -12.89
C ASP A 194 9.22 2.74 -13.87
N ALA A 195 9.89 1.58 -13.87
CA ALA A 195 9.47 0.42 -14.69
C ALA A 195 8.09 -0.12 -14.28
N PHE A 196 7.70 0.04 -13.01
CA PHE A 196 6.50 -0.56 -12.46
C PHE A 196 5.22 0.17 -12.89
N LYS A 197 5.27 1.51 -12.97
CA LYS A 197 4.08 2.35 -13.24
C LYS A 197 3.45 2.11 -14.61
N LYS A 198 4.16 1.48 -15.54
CA LYS A 198 3.75 1.33 -16.95
C LYS A 198 3.00 0.01 -17.25
N GLU A 199 3.14 -1.03 -16.44
CA GLU A 199 2.76 -2.40 -16.84
C GLU A 199 1.88 -3.17 -15.85
N TRP A 200 1.45 -2.57 -14.74
CA TRP A 200 0.48 -3.20 -13.83
C TRP A 200 -0.90 -3.33 -14.49
N LYS A 201 -1.06 -4.32 -15.35
CA LYS A 201 -2.34 -4.78 -15.91
C LYS A 201 -2.66 -6.09 -15.19
N GLU A 202 -3.68 -6.04 -14.35
CA GLU A 202 -3.99 -6.99 -13.25
C GLU A 202 -4.18 -8.49 -13.61
N LYS A 203 -3.92 -8.94 -14.85
CA LYS A 203 -4.31 -10.30 -15.28
C LYS A 203 -3.18 -11.30 -15.50
N ASP A 204 -1.93 -10.89 -15.75
CA ASP A 204 -0.86 -11.82 -16.13
C ASP A 204 0.51 -11.48 -15.50
N VAL A 205 0.54 -11.21 -14.18
CA VAL A 205 1.81 -10.98 -13.48
C VAL A 205 2.50 -12.33 -13.24
N SER A 206 3.66 -12.53 -13.84
CA SER A 206 4.48 -13.72 -13.65
C SER A 206 5.44 -13.57 -12.47
N LEU A 207 5.89 -14.69 -11.89
CA LEU A 207 6.95 -14.69 -10.87
C LEU A 207 8.24 -14.01 -11.36
N GLY A 208 8.59 -14.16 -12.64
CA GLY A 208 9.72 -13.48 -13.27
C GLY A 208 9.59 -11.96 -13.20
N TYR A 209 8.41 -11.45 -13.57
CA TYR A 209 8.11 -10.02 -13.48
C TYR A 209 8.26 -9.49 -12.04
N VAL A 210 7.72 -10.23 -11.07
CA VAL A 210 7.86 -9.86 -9.64
C VAL A 210 9.33 -9.89 -9.20
N LYS A 211 10.12 -10.87 -9.66
CA LYS A 211 11.56 -10.95 -9.32
C LYS A 211 12.29 -9.70 -9.81
N GLU A 212 12.10 -9.37 -11.08
CA GLU A 212 12.81 -8.30 -11.77
C GLU A 212 12.39 -6.90 -11.33
N HIS A 213 11.09 -6.65 -11.20
CA HIS A 213 10.56 -5.29 -10.97
C HIS A 213 10.14 -5.01 -9.54
N TYR A 214 10.05 -6.04 -8.68
CA TYR A 214 9.70 -5.87 -7.28
C TYR A 214 10.86 -6.28 -6.38
N LYS A 215 11.16 -7.58 -6.36
CA LYS A 215 11.99 -8.18 -5.33
C LYS A 215 13.43 -7.64 -5.39
N THR A 216 14.05 -7.72 -6.56
CA THR A 216 15.45 -7.30 -6.74
C THR A 216 15.63 -5.80 -6.46
N PRO A 217 14.82 -4.87 -7.02
CA PRO A 217 14.94 -3.45 -6.71
C PRO A 217 14.77 -3.11 -5.23
N LEU A 218 13.83 -3.76 -4.54
CA LEU A 218 13.61 -3.51 -3.10
C LEU A 218 14.80 -3.95 -2.26
N ILE A 219 15.31 -5.18 -2.48
CA ILE A 219 16.47 -5.72 -1.75
C ILE A 219 17.71 -4.86 -2.01
N GLN A 220 17.92 -4.48 -3.28
CA GLN A 220 19.03 -3.63 -3.68
C GLN A 220 18.97 -2.28 -2.97
N PHE A 221 17.81 -1.62 -2.98
CA PHE A 221 17.62 -0.34 -2.31
C PHE A 221 17.85 -0.42 -0.78
N LEU A 222 17.31 -1.45 -0.12
CA LEU A 222 17.56 -1.66 1.32
C LEU A 222 19.04 -1.90 1.61
N SER A 223 19.73 -2.64 0.74
CA SER A 223 21.16 -2.90 0.88
C SER A 223 21.99 -1.65 0.66
N ASP A 224 21.61 -0.80 -0.31
CA ASP A 224 22.25 0.49 -0.53
C ASP A 224 22.07 1.43 0.68
N LEU A 225 20.89 1.41 1.33
CA LEU A 225 20.67 2.14 2.58
C LEU A 225 21.56 1.63 3.72
N VAL A 226 21.68 0.31 3.89
CA VAL A 226 22.58 -0.30 4.90
C VAL A 226 24.02 0.17 4.70
N LEU A 227 24.51 0.16 3.45
CA LEU A 227 25.86 0.62 3.14
C LEU A 227 26.04 2.11 3.38
N TYR A 228 25.09 2.93 2.91
CA TYR A 228 25.13 4.38 3.08
C TYR A 228 25.20 4.79 4.56
N HIS A 229 24.44 4.09 5.41
CA HIS A 229 24.45 4.31 6.87
C HIS A 229 25.57 3.56 7.60
N LYS A 230 26.48 2.90 6.89
CA LYS A 230 27.59 2.11 7.45
C LYS A 230 27.14 1.10 8.50
N ILE A 231 25.97 0.51 8.27
CA ILE A 231 25.43 -0.55 9.13
C ILE A 231 26.14 -1.84 8.76
N GLU A 232 26.64 -2.56 9.76
CA GLU A 232 27.23 -3.88 9.57
C GLU A 232 26.19 -4.82 8.94
N HIS A 233 26.52 -5.37 7.78
CA HIS A 233 25.58 -6.16 6.99
C HIS A 233 25.25 -7.48 7.70
N LYS A 234 23.94 -7.74 7.85
CA LYS A 234 23.36 -8.97 8.39
C LYS A 234 22.29 -9.45 7.39
N ASN A 235 21.50 -10.45 7.78
CA ASN A 235 20.32 -10.81 6.97
C ASN A 235 19.37 -9.59 6.82
N LEU A 236 18.57 -9.61 5.76
CA LEU A 236 17.71 -8.49 5.38
C LEU A 236 16.73 -8.03 6.49
N PHE A 237 16.19 -8.94 7.30
CA PHE A 237 15.31 -8.57 8.41
C PHE A 237 16.06 -7.79 9.50
N ASP A 238 17.27 -8.22 9.86
CA ASP A 238 18.12 -7.52 10.82
C ASP A 238 18.56 -6.16 10.29
N SER A 239 18.83 -6.06 8.99
CA SER A 239 19.11 -4.80 8.30
C SER A 239 17.94 -3.82 8.39
N ILE A 240 16.70 -4.27 8.16
CA ILE A 240 15.51 -3.42 8.33
C ILE A 240 15.38 -2.95 9.77
N ASP A 241 15.62 -3.83 10.75
CA ASP A 241 15.57 -3.47 12.16
C ASP A 241 16.68 -2.43 12.52
N ALA A 242 17.87 -2.54 11.93
CA ALA A 242 18.95 -1.58 12.13
C ALA A 242 18.71 -0.21 11.48
N LEU A 243 17.85 -0.14 10.45
CA LEU A 243 17.46 1.11 9.77
C LEU A 243 16.39 1.90 10.54
N ASN A 244 16.37 1.85 11.87
CA ASN A 244 15.36 2.51 12.72
C ASN A 244 15.34 4.06 12.62
N ASN A 245 16.48 4.67 12.27
CA ASN A 245 16.60 6.11 12.03
C ASN A 245 16.14 6.50 10.62
N VAL A 246 16.02 5.53 9.70
CA VAL A 246 15.55 5.74 8.33
C VAL A 246 14.06 5.42 8.23
N PHE A 247 13.61 4.33 8.85
CA PHE A 247 12.23 3.88 8.81
C PHE A 247 11.66 3.83 10.24
N PRO A 248 10.56 4.57 10.51
CA PRO A 248 9.79 4.40 11.74
C PRO A 248 9.25 2.97 11.90
N GLU A 249 8.78 2.62 13.10
CA GLU A 249 8.31 1.26 13.41
C GLU A 249 7.29 0.72 12.41
N ASN A 250 6.25 1.50 12.09
CA ASN A 250 5.21 1.09 11.15
C ASN A 250 5.77 0.79 9.75
N SER A 251 6.62 1.67 9.22
CA SER A 251 7.34 1.44 7.95
C SER A 251 8.17 0.16 7.98
N ARG A 252 8.88 -0.10 9.08
CA ARG A 252 9.70 -1.31 9.23
C ARG A 252 8.84 -2.56 9.27
N VAL A 253 7.69 -2.53 9.96
CA VAL A 253 6.74 -3.66 9.96
C VAL A 253 6.24 -3.94 8.54
N LEU A 254 5.80 -2.92 7.79
CA LEU A 254 5.36 -3.07 6.40
C LEU A 254 6.46 -3.66 5.51
N LEU A 255 7.69 -3.14 5.62
CA LEU A 255 8.85 -3.67 4.87
C LEU A 255 9.10 -5.15 5.19
N LYS A 256 9.10 -5.53 6.48
CA LYS A 256 9.31 -6.91 6.90
C LYS A 256 8.19 -7.83 6.41
N GLU A 257 6.93 -7.40 6.45
CA GLU A 257 5.81 -8.14 5.90
C GLU A 257 5.97 -8.36 4.39
N SER A 258 6.34 -7.32 3.64
CA SER A 258 6.57 -7.41 2.19
C SER A 258 7.72 -8.36 1.85
N ILE A 259 8.84 -8.28 2.57
CA ILE A 259 9.97 -9.21 2.36
C ILE A 259 9.58 -10.64 2.70
N ALA A 260 8.87 -10.87 3.81
CA ALA A 260 8.41 -12.19 4.19
C ALA A 260 7.46 -12.79 3.15
N PHE A 261 6.52 -11.99 2.64
CA PHE A 261 5.63 -12.38 1.55
C PHE A 261 6.41 -12.76 0.29
N LEU A 262 7.30 -11.88 -0.19
CA LEU A 262 8.12 -12.15 -1.37
C LEU A 262 8.97 -13.42 -1.18
N HIS A 263 9.55 -13.64 0.01
CA HIS A 263 10.31 -14.85 0.27
C HIS A 263 9.43 -16.11 0.16
N CYS A 264 8.25 -16.11 0.79
CA CYS A 264 7.30 -17.22 0.69
C CYS A 264 6.80 -17.44 -0.74
N LEU A 265 6.67 -16.36 -1.52
CA LEU A 265 6.24 -16.41 -2.90
C LEU A 265 7.27 -17.12 -3.79
N PHE A 266 8.57 -16.93 -3.55
CA PHE A 266 9.64 -17.54 -4.36
C PHE A 266 10.12 -18.90 -3.84
N LEU A 267 9.88 -19.23 -2.57
CA LEU A 267 10.37 -20.47 -1.95
C LEU A 267 9.95 -21.77 -2.68
N PRO A 268 8.68 -21.94 -3.11
CA PRO A 268 8.21 -23.19 -3.74
C PRO A 268 8.68 -23.38 -5.19
N HIS A 269 9.31 -22.37 -5.79
CA HIS A 269 9.55 -22.33 -7.22
C HIS A 269 11.04 -22.45 -7.55
N GLU A 270 11.34 -23.33 -8.50
CA GLU A 270 12.65 -23.36 -9.16
C GLU A 270 12.78 -22.16 -10.12
N GLU A 271 14.02 -21.74 -10.44
CA GLU A 271 14.26 -20.65 -11.39
C GLU A 271 13.62 -20.92 -12.77
N ASN A 272 13.41 -22.18 -13.14
CA ASN A 272 12.75 -22.58 -14.38
C ASN A 272 11.22 -22.36 -14.38
N LYS A 273 10.62 -22.00 -13.23
CA LYS A 273 9.17 -21.76 -13.06
C LYS A 273 8.81 -20.28 -12.96
N LEU A 274 9.72 -19.37 -13.30
CA LEU A 274 9.47 -17.92 -13.29
C LEU A 274 8.37 -17.47 -14.27
N GLY A 275 8.01 -18.30 -15.26
CA GLY A 275 6.88 -18.06 -16.16
C GLY A 275 5.49 -18.28 -15.54
N ASN A 276 5.41 -18.83 -14.31
CA ASN A 276 4.12 -19.09 -13.67
C ASN A 276 3.41 -17.78 -13.33
N VAL A 277 2.12 -17.72 -13.66
CA VAL A 277 1.21 -16.64 -13.27
C VAL A 277 0.81 -16.83 -11.81
N LEU A 278 0.71 -15.72 -11.08
CA LEU A 278 0.31 -15.72 -9.68
C LEU A 278 -1.15 -16.16 -9.48
N SER A 279 -1.39 -16.89 -8.39
CA SER A 279 -2.74 -17.16 -7.91
C SER A 279 -3.43 -15.87 -7.40
N GLU A 280 -4.74 -15.91 -7.27
CA GLU A 280 -5.53 -14.77 -6.78
C GLU A 280 -5.14 -14.29 -5.38
N HIS A 281 -4.79 -15.24 -4.49
CA HIS A 281 -4.32 -14.93 -3.14
C HIS A 281 -2.96 -14.22 -3.16
N GLU A 282 -2.03 -14.70 -3.98
CA GLU A 282 -0.70 -14.10 -4.16
C GLU A 282 -0.81 -12.71 -4.79
N MET A 283 -1.70 -12.52 -5.77
CA MET A 283 -1.97 -11.21 -6.37
C MET A 283 -2.48 -10.20 -5.34
N THR A 284 -3.34 -10.62 -4.41
CA THR A 284 -3.89 -9.75 -3.37
C THR A 284 -2.80 -9.30 -2.39
N ALA A 285 -1.94 -10.22 -1.97
CA ALA A 285 -0.81 -9.89 -1.11
C ALA A 285 0.23 -9.02 -1.83
N LEU A 286 0.47 -9.25 -3.12
CA LEU A 286 1.35 -8.43 -3.95
C LEU A 286 0.80 -7.00 -4.11
N GLN A 287 -0.52 -6.83 -4.29
CA GLN A 287 -1.17 -5.51 -4.32
C GLN A 287 -0.93 -4.72 -3.03
N LYS A 288 -1.05 -5.38 -1.86
CA LYS A 288 -0.75 -4.75 -0.56
C LYS A 288 0.69 -4.24 -0.53
N CYS A 289 1.63 -5.10 -0.92
CA CYS A 289 3.04 -4.77 -0.93
C CYS A 289 3.31 -3.59 -1.91
N HIS A 290 2.74 -3.64 -3.12
CA HIS A 290 2.91 -2.59 -4.12
C HIS A 290 2.44 -1.23 -3.61
N TRP A 291 1.19 -1.13 -3.17
CA TRP A 291 0.58 0.14 -2.79
C TRP A 291 1.12 0.70 -1.46
N LEU A 292 1.49 -0.16 -0.51
CA LEU A 292 1.91 0.30 0.82
C LEU A 292 3.42 0.40 0.99
N VAL A 293 4.21 -0.13 0.06
CA VAL A 293 5.69 -0.08 0.12
C VAL A 293 6.29 0.51 -1.14
N LEU A 294 6.10 -0.12 -2.32
CA LEU A 294 6.82 0.32 -3.52
C LEU A 294 6.39 1.67 -4.05
N SER A 295 5.08 1.88 -4.17
CA SER A 295 4.53 3.14 -4.65
C SER A 295 4.99 4.32 -3.78
N PRO A 296 4.89 4.24 -2.43
CA PRO A 296 5.51 5.20 -1.53
C PRO A 296 7.01 5.42 -1.79
N LEU A 297 7.80 4.36 -1.87
CA LEU A 297 9.26 4.47 -2.12
C LEU A 297 9.58 5.11 -3.47
N SER A 298 8.79 4.83 -4.51
CA SER A 298 8.96 5.42 -5.86
C SER A 298 8.58 6.89 -5.95
N SER A 299 7.90 7.41 -4.92
CA SER A 299 7.42 8.79 -4.88
C SER A 299 8.38 9.75 -4.17
N ILE A 300 9.47 9.24 -3.59
CA ILE A 300 10.39 10.01 -2.77
C ILE A 300 11.81 10.03 -3.34
N SER A 301 12.53 11.11 -3.04
CA SER A 301 13.98 11.18 -3.18
C SER A 301 14.59 11.17 -1.77
N TYR A 302 15.30 10.11 -1.41
CA TYR A 302 15.93 10.01 -0.10
C TYR A 302 17.05 11.06 0.01
N THR A 303 17.00 11.89 1.06
CA THR A 303 17.93 13.01 1.27
C THR A 303 18.96 12.75 2.36
N GLY A 304 18.90 11.60 3.06
CA GLY A 304 19.78 11.28 4.19
C GLY A 304 19.36 11.89 5.53
N GLN A 305 18.45 12.87 5.55
CA GLN A 305 18.15 13.66 6.74
C GLN A 305 16.83 13.31 7.42
N GLU A 306 15.78 13.00 6.64
CA GLU A 306 14.44 12.73 7.18
C GLU A 306 14.08 11.24 7.08
N PRO A 307 13.38 10.70 8.10
CA PRO A 307 12.85 9.34 8.03
C PRO A 307 11.82 9.16 6.91
N ILE A 308 11.84 8.00 6.26
CA ILE A 308 10.86 7.55 5.28
C ILE A 308 9.66 6.93 6.02
N ASN A 309 8.57 7.68 6.09
CA ASN A 309 7.32 7.24 6.69
C ASN A 309 6.38 6.67 5.61
N LEU A 310 6.43 5.36 5.39
CA LEU A 310 5.71 4.67 4.30
C LEU A 310 4.20 4.72 4.51
N ASP A 311 3.72 4.58 5.74
CA ASP A 311 2.31 4.67 6.09
C ASP A 311 1.76 6.06 5.80
N THR A 312 2.47 7.11 6.21
CA THR A 312 2.08 8.50 5.93
C THR A 312 2.13 8.80 4.43
N LEU A 313 3.16 8.33 3.72
CA LEU A 313 3.24 8.49 2.26
C LEU A 313 2.10 7.76 1.56
N ALA A 314 1.82 6.51 1.95
CA ALA A 314 0.71 5.72 1.40
C ALA A 314 -0.63 6.38 1.63
N GLN A 315 -0.84 6.97 2.80
CA GLN A 315 -2.05 7.70 3.13
C GLN A 315 -2.15 9.01 2.34
N THR A 316 -1.15 9.89 2.46
CA THR A 316 -1.18 11.25 1.86
C THR A 316 -1.22 11.22 0.34
N LYS A 317 -0.50 10.29 -0.30
CA LYS A 317 -0.51 10.10 -1.75
C LYS A 317 -1.70 9.28 -2.25
N GLY A 318 -2.53 8.73 -1.36
CA GLY A 318 -3.75 7.99 -1.71
C GLY A 318 -3.50 6.54 -2.14
N PHE A 319 -2.29 6.01 -1.94
CA PHE A 319 -2.02 4.60 -2.24
C PHE A 319 -2.81 3.64 -1.34
N TYR A 320 -3.09 4.04 -0.09
CA TYR A 320 -3.96 3.25 0.78
C TYR A 320 -5.37 3.10 0.18
N LEU A 321 -5.93 4.20 -0.34
CA LEU A 321 -7.22 4.19 -1.02
C LEU A 321 -7.22 3.29 -2.26
N LEU A 322 -6.17 3.37 -3.10
CA LEU A 322 -6.07 2.52 -4.30
C LEU A 322 -6.03 1.03 -3.94
N TYR A 323 -5.39 0.69 -2.83
CA TYR A 323 -5.44 -0.68 -2.30
C TYR A 323 -6.85 -1.07 -1.85
N GLU A 324 -7.55 -0.20 -1.12
CA GLU A 324 -8.93 -0.46 -0.69
C GLU A 324 -9.91 -0.61 -1.87
N GLU A 325 -9.80 0.25 -2.88
CA GLU A 325 -10.60 0.17 -4.11
C GLU A 325 -10.37 -1.14 -4.84
N ALA A 326 -9.11 -1.58 -4.95
CA ALA A 326 -8.78 -2.87 -5.57
C ALA A 326 -9.44 -4.04 -4.81
N GLN A 327 -9.40 -4.02 -3.47
CA GLN A 327 -10.09 -5.03 -2.66
C GLN A 327 -11.62 -4.92 -2.80
N PHE A 328 -12.16 -3.71 -2.81
CA PHE A 328 -13.59 -3.48 -2.93
C PHE A 328 -14.13 -3.97 -4.28
N ARG A 329 -13.45 -3.65 -5.39
CA ARG A 329 -13.79 -4.15 -6.73
C ARG A 329 -13.70 -5.67 -6.82
N LYS A 330 -12.71 -6.27 -6.17
CA LYS A 330 -12.60 -7.73 -6.05
C LYS A 330 -13.79 -8.32 -5.31
N ASP A 331 -14.22 -7.71 -4.21
CA ASP A 331 -15.38 -8.18 -3.45
C ASP A 331 -16.68 -8.03 -4.23
N ILE A 332 -16.89 -6.90 -4.92
CA ILE A 332 -18.08 -6.69 -5.76
C ILE A 332 -18.16 -7.74 -6.88
N LYS A 333 -17.06 -8.26 -7.42
CA LYS A 333 -17.12 -9.37 -8.41
C LYS A 333 -17.90 -10.58 -7.91
N LYS A 334 -18.03 -10.80 -6.60
CA LYS A 334 -18.79 -11.92 -6.02
C LYS A 334 -20.29 -11.87 -6.29
N ILE A 335 -20.83 -10.68 -6.60
CA ILE A 335 -22.24 -10.51 -7.02
C ILE A 335 -22.43 -10.65 -8.53
N PHE A 336 -21.33 -10.80 -9.30
CA PHE A 336 -21.34 -10.92 -10.75
C PHE A 336 -21.07 -12.34 -11.25
N ASP A 337 -21.49 -12.60 -12.48
CA ASP A 337 -21.41 -13.85 -13.22
C ASP A 337 -21.03 -13.57 -14.69
N SER A 338 -20.71 -14.62 -15.43
CA SER A 338 -20.38 -14.61 -16.85
C SER A 338 -21.57 -14.93 -17.77
N ASP A 339 -22.72 -15.29 -17.21
CA ASP A 339 -23.89 -15.73 -17.97
C ASP A 339 -24.60 -14.55 -18.69
N PRO A 340 -24.57 -14.52 -20.04
CA PRO A 340 -25.10 -13.40 -20.81
C PRO A 340 -26.64 -13.35 -20.89
N THR A 341 -27.34 -14.36 -20.36
CA THR A 341 -28.81 -14.40 -20.33
C THR A 341 -29.42 -13.57 -19.20
N LYS A 342 -28.59 -12.96 -18.35
CA LYS A 342 -28.98 -12.26 -17.12
C LYS A 342 -28.87 -10.74 -17.25
N VAL A 343 -29.25 -10.04 -16.19
CA VAL A 343 -29.15 -8.58 -16.07
C VAL A 343 -27.71 -8.15 -16.32
N LYS A 344 -27.53 -7.34 -17.37
CA LYS A 344 -26.21 -6.87 -17.77
C LYS A 344 -25.80 -5.72 -16.87
N ILE A 345 -24.56 -5.78 -16.38
CA ILE A 345 -23.95 -4.76 -15.54
C ILE A 345 -22.70 -4.27 -16.23
N THR A 346 -22.60 -2.96 -16.43
CA THR A 346 -21.41 -2.31 -16.97
C THR A 346 -20.78 -1.46 -15.88
N GLY A 347 -19.49 -1.68 -15.57
CA GLY A 347 -18.80 -1.00 -14.48
C GLY A 347 -17.28 -1.06 -14.59
N CYS A 348 -16.59 -0.27 -13.78
CA CYS A 348 -15.13 -0.37 -13.61
C CYS A 348 -14.80 -1.49 -12.63
N VAL A 349 -14.76 -2.73 -13.09
CA VAL A 349 -14.52 -3.90 -12.23
C VAL A 349 -13.01 -4.25 -12.09
N SER A 350 -12.12 -3.56 -12.83
CA SER A 350 -10.66 -3.74 -12.78
C SER A 350 -9.89 -2.64 -13.55
N ASP A 351 -10.12 -1.36 -13.25
CA ASP A 351 -9.55 -0.19 -13.98
C ASP A 351 -9.89 -0.09 -15.48
N VAL A 352 -10.73 -1.00 -15.97
CA VAL A 352 -11.26 -1.05 -17.33
C VAL A 352 -12.77 -1.24 -17.21
N LEU A 353 -13.51 -0.52 -18.05
CA LEU A 353 -14.94 -0.76 -18.24
C LEU A 353 -15.14 -2.21 -18.68
N GLN A 354 -15.77 -3.00 -17.84
CA GLN A 354 -16.10 -4.38 -18.13
C GLN A 354 -17.61 -4.57 -18.08
N THR A 355 -18.10 -5.34 -19.04
CA THR A 355 -19.43 -5.91 -19.00
C THR A 355 -19.37 -7.21 -18.23
N CYS A 356 -20.22 -7.31 -17.21
CA CYS A 356 -20.48 -8.50 -16.43
C CYS A 356 -22.00 -8.68 -16.30
N TYR A 357 -22.44 -9.75 -15.64
CA TYR A 357 -23.86 -10.04 -15.47
C TYR A 357 -24.17 -10.28 -14.01
N LEU A 358 -25.37 -9.96 -13.54
CA LEU A 358 -25.76 -10.25 -12.15
C LEU A 358 -25.91 -11.77 -11.98
N ARG A 359 -25.44 -12.30 -10.84
CA ARG A 359 -25.66 -13.70 -10.48
C ARG A 359 -27.14 -14.04 -10.38
N SER A 360 -27.54 -15.17 -10.96
CA SER A 360 -28.95 -15.59 -11.04
C SER A 360 -29.61 -15.77 -9.69
N ASP A 361 -28.87 -16.30 -8.71
CA ASP A 361 -29.39 -16.53 -7.37
C ASP A 361 -29.61 -15.24 -6.57
N LEU A 362 -29.07 -14.11 -7.05
CA LEU A 362 -29.21 -12.80 -6.42
C LEU A 362 -30.19 -11.88 -7.15
N VAL A 363 -30.70 -12.27 -8.33
CA VAL A 363 -31.58 -11.41 -9.15
C VAL A 363 -32.84 -11.04 -8.37
N ASP A 364 -33.55 -12.03 -7.82
CA ASP A 364 -34.80 -11.81 -7.09
C ASP A 364 -34.60 -11.15 -5.71
N GLU A 365 -33.37 -11.16 -5.20
CA GLU A 365 -33.00 -10.47 -3.95
C GLU A 365 -32.67 -8.99 -4.20
N ILE A 366 -32.09 -8.67 -5.36
CA ILE A 366 -31.64 -7.33 -5.71
C ILE A 366 -32.71 -6.56 -6.48
N LEU A 367 -33.49 -7.23 -7.33
CA LEU A 367 -34.46 -6.62 -8.24
C LEU A 367 -35.89 -6.98 -7.91
N ASP A 368 -36.78 -5.99 -8.00
CA ASP A 368 -38.22 -6.19 -7.98
C ASP A 368 -38.75 -6.69 -9.34
N LYS A 369 -40.05 -6.99 -9.39
CA LYS A 369 -40.71 -7.50 -10.61
C LYS A 369 -40.76 -6.50 -11.76
N GLU A 370 -40.53 -5.21 -11.49
CA GLU A 370 -40.51 -4.13 -12.47
C GLU A 370 -39.08 -3.84 -12.96
N GLY A 371 -38.08 -4.51 -12.39
CA GLY A 371 -36.66 -4.30 -12.70
C GLY A 371 -36.02 -3.16 -11.91
N GLY A 372 -36.71 -2.56 -10.93
CA GLY A 372 -36.11 -1.64 -9.97
C GLY A 372 -35.35 -2.39 -8.86
N LEU A 373 -34.53 -1.68 -8.08
CA LEU A 373 -33.95 -2.28 -6.88
C LEU A 373 -35.02 -2.54 -5.82
N VAL A 374 -34.97 -3.71 -5.17
CA VAL A 374 -35.77 -3.97 -3.96
C VAL A 374 -35.43 -2.93 -2.91
N ASN A 375 -36.44 -2.23 -2.39
CA ASN A 375 -36.22 -1.17 -1.42
C ASN A 375 -36.29 -1.71 0.02
N HIS A 376 -35.14 -1.81 0.69
CA HIS A 376 -35.07 -2.20 2.10
C HIS A 376 -35.23 -1.01 3.07
N TYR A 377 -35.30 0.23 2.56
CA TYR A 377 -35.35 1.44 3.38
C TYR A 377 -36.52 2.34 2.95
N GLU A 378 -37.67 2.21 3.61
CA GLU A 378 -38.91 2.93 3.26
C GLU A 378 -38.77 4.47 3.33
N GLU A 379 -37.94 4.98 4.23
CA GLU A 379 -37.70 6.42 4.41
C GLU A 379 -36.63 6.99 3.46
N SER A 380 -36.00 6.14 2.65
CA SER A 380 -34.95 6.58 1.72
C SER A 380 -35.55 7.34 0.54
N ALA A 381 -34.89 8.43 0.15
CA ALA A 381 -35.22 9.20 -1.05
C ALA A 381 -35.03 8.40 -2.36
N HIS A 382 -34.19 7.37 -2.31
CA HIS A 382 -33.83 6.49 -3.43
C HIS A 382 -34.15 5.04 -3.06
N GLN A 383 -34.39 4.19 -4.06
CA GLN A 383 -34.44 2.75 -3.82
C GLN A 383 -33.05 2.27 -3.41
N VAL A 384 -32.96 1.69 -2.21
CA VAL A 384 -31.70 1.15 -1.67
C VAL A 384 -31.90 -0.32 -1.32
N CYS A 385 -31.14 -1.18 -1.97
CA CYS A 385 -31.06 -2.60 -1.69
C CYS A 385 -29.82 -2.88 -0.83
N SER A 386 -29.92 -3.81 0.12
CA SER A 386 -28.77 -4.31 0.88
C SER A 386 -28.59 -5.79 0.59
N ILE A 387 -27.38 -6.19 0.21
CA ILE A 387 -27.03 -7.55 -0.17
C ILE A 387 -25.64 -7.90 0.37
N GLY A 388 -25.56 -8.92 1.23
CA GLY A 388 -24.31 -9.28 1.90
C GLY A 388 -23.65 -8.08 2.60
N ASP A 389 -22.41 -7.77 2.20
CA ASP A 389 -21.63 -6.64 2.72
C ASP A 389 -21.74 -5.36 1.84
N PHE A 390 -22.83 -5.22 1.07
CA PHE A 390 -23.02 -4.11 0.15
C PHE A 390 -24.38 -3.41 0.29
N HIS A 391 -24.37 -2.13 -0.05
CA HIS A 391 -25.57 -1.33 -0.31
C HIS A 391 -25.56 -0.85 -1.76
N LEU A 392 -26.68 -1.01 -2.45
CA LEU A 392 -26.90 -0.60 -3.83
C LEU A 392 -27.93 0.54 -3.83
N LYS A 393 -27.52 1.74 -4.22
CA LYS A 393 -28.39 2.92 -4.33
C LYS A 393 -28.72 3.19 -5.80
N GLN A 394 -29.99 3.04 -6.16
CA GLN A 394 -30.46 3.33 -7.52
C GLN A 394 -30.56 4.85 -7.76
N LYS A 395 -30.10 5.28 -8.94
CA LYS A 395 -30.17 6.69 -9.39
C LYS A 395 -29.63 7.68 -8.34
N PRO A 396 -28.38 7.52 -7.88
CA PRO A 396 -27.76 8.46 -6.93
C PRO A 396 -27.68 9.86 -7.55
N SER A 397 -27.89 10.93 -6.77
CA SER A 397 -27.82 12.30 -7.30
C SER A 397 -26.40 12.71 -7.68
N TYR A 398 -25.43 12.50 -6.78
CA TYR A 398 -24.03 12.87 -6.98
C TYR A 398 -23.07 11.73 -6.56
N PRO A 399 -23.00 10.61 -7.30
CA PRO A 399 -22.14 9.48 -6.95
C PRO A 399 -20.65 9.84 -6.87
N LEU A 400 -20.17 10.78 -7.70
CA LEU A 400 -18.78 11.23 -7.62
C LEU A 400 -18.50 12.04 -6.35
N MET A 401 -19.52 12.64 -5.74
CA MET A 401 -19.37 13.31 -4.45
C MET A 401 -19.05 12.32 -3.34
N GLU A 402 -19.75 11.20 -3.28
CA GLU A 402 -19.51 10.13 -2.31
C GLU A 402 -18.06 9.64 -2.41
N TYR A 403 -17.59 9.39 -3.64
CA TYR A 403 -16.21 9.06 -3.92
C TYR A 403 -15.24 10.16 -3.49
N GLY A 404 -15.53 11.42 -3.84
CA GLY A 404 -14.68 12.56 -3.52
C GLY A 404 -14.52 12.78 -2.02
N VAL A 405 -15.58 12.59 -1.24
CA VAL A 405 -15.53 12.64 0.22
C VAL A 405 -14.72 11.46 0.77
N HIS A 406 -14.94 10.25 0.26
CA HIS A 406 -14.16 9.08 0.68
C HIS A 406 -12.67 9.23 0.40
N ASN A 407 -12.30 9.60 -0.82
CA ASN A 407 -10.92 9.81 -1.22
C ASN A 407 -10.22 10.86 -0.34
N LEU A 408 -10.87 12.00 -0.09
CA LEU A 408 -10.33 13.06 0.76
C LEU A 408 -10.18 12.61 2.22
N CYS A 409 -11.19 11.96 2.78
CA CYS A 409 -11.18 11.46 4.15
C CYS A 409 -10.09 10.39 4.35
N SER A 410 -9.94 9.43 3.42
CA SER A 410 -8.90 8.40 3.50
C SER A 410 -7.49 9.02 3.53
N ARG A 411 -7.24 10.05 2.71
CA ARG A 411 -5.94 10.77 2.67
C ARG A 411 -5.62 11.54 3.95
N ILE A 412 -6.63 12.00 4.68
CA ILE A 412 -6.47 12.83 5.89
C ILE A 412 -6.48 11.99 7.16
N ALA A 413 -7.38 11.01 7.21
CA ALA A 413 -7.87 10.48 8.46
C ALA A 413 -7.99 8.94 8.48
N GLY A 414 -8.06 8.32 7.30
CA GLY A 414 -8.24 6.88 7.09
C GLY A 414 -9.70 6.53 6.77
N ASP A 415 -10.06 5.27 7.00
CA ASP A 415 -11.26 4.65 6.41
C ASP A 415 -12.51 4.96 7.24
N PHE A 416 -12.95 6.21 7.18
CA PHE A 416 -14.09 6.68 7.96
C PHE A 416 -15.37 6.83 7.16
N THR A 417 -15.31 6.53 5.87
CA THR A 417 -16.42 6.52 4.95
C THR A 417 -16.33 5.25 4.09
N PRO A 418 -17.44 4.76 3.54
CA PRO A 418 -17.43 3.53 2.76
C PRO A 418 -16.72 3.73 1.41
N CYS A 419 -16.00 2.70 0.96
CA CYS A 419 -15.60 2.60 -0.45
C CYS A 419 -16.84 2.52 -1.33
N VAL A 420 -16.80 3.18 -2.48
CA VAL A 420 -17.93 3.24 -3.41
C VAL A 420 -17.49 3.06 -4.87
N GLU A 421 -18.37 2.49 -5.68
CA GLU A 421 -18.17 2.26 -7.11
C GLU A 421 -19.50 2.44 -7.85
N LEU A 422 -19.48 3.17 -8.97
CA LEU A 422 -20.67 3.39 -9.78
C LEU A 422 -20.73 2.34 -10.88
N VAL A 423 -21.89 1.71 -11.03
CA VAL A 423 -22.17 0.76 -12.10
C VAL A 423 -23.44 1.15 -12.83
N ARG A 424 -23.57 0.68 -14.07
CA ARG A 424 -24.76 0.77 -14.90
C ARG A 424 -25.45 -0.58 -14.92
N PHE A 425 -26.73 -0.60 -14.60
CA PHE A 425 -27.58 -1.77 -14.79
C PHE A 425 -28.32 -1.60 -16.12
N ASP A 426 -28.30 -2.63 -16.96
CA ASP A 426 -29.06 -2.75 -18.20
C ASP A 426 -30.07 -3.89 -18.02
N ILE A 427 -31.35 -3.55 -17.95
CA ILE A 427 -32.47 -4.46 -17.65
C ILE A 427 -33.47 -4.39 -18.79
N GLY A 428 -33.45 -5.41 -19.66
CA GLY A 428 -34.20 -5.40 -20.90
C GLY A 428 -33.83 -4.18 -21.76
N ASP A 429 -34.83 -3.37 -22.10
CA ASP A 429 -34.65 -2.13 -22.87
C ASP A 429 -34.39 -0.89 -21.98
N THR A 430 -34.32 -1.05 -20.66
CA THR A 430 -34.11 0.03 -19.70
C THR A 430 -32.71 -0.01 -19.09
N PHE A 431 -32.24 1.12 -18.60
CA PHE A 431 -30.98 1.20 -17.87
C PHE A 431 -31.06 2.22 -16.73
N TYR A 432 -30.22 2.07 -15.71
CA TYR A 432 -30.04 3.09 -14.69
C TYR A 432 -28.70 2.97 -13.95
N PRO A 433 -28.20 4.08 -13.37
CA PRO A 433 -27.03 4.06 -12.51
C PRO A 433 -27.35 3.45 -11.14
N VAL A 434 -26.40 2.68 -10.62
CA VAL A 434 -26.41 2.12 -9.26
C VAL A 434 -25.07 2.44 -8.59
N LEU A 435 -25.10 3.13 -7.46
CA LEU A 435 -23.91 3.29 -6.61
C LEU A 435 -23.83 2.12 -5.65
N VAL A 436 -22.75 1.35 -5.75
CA VAL A 436 -22.44 0.25 -4.83
C VAL A 436 -21.52 0.79 -3.75
N SER A 437 -21.86 0.60 -2.48
CA SER A 437 -21.01 0.96 -1.35
C SER A 437 -20.77 -0.22 -0.42
N ARG A 438 -19.61 -0.26 0.23
CA ARG A 438 -19.32 -1.27 1.27
C ARG A 438 -20.14 -0.97 2.52
N THR A 439 -20.80 -2.00 3.06
CA THR A 439 -21.52 -1.90 4.32
C THR A 439 -20.55 -1.67 5.48
N ILE A 440 -20.86 -0.67 6.31
CA ILE A 440 -20.21 -0.47 7.60
C ILE A 440 -21.12 -1.05 8.67
N SER A 441 -20.83 -2.24 9.16
CA SER A 441 -21.62 -2.90 10.19
C SER A 441 -21.55 -2.12 11.50
N GLY A 442 -22.67 -1.64 12.01
CA GLY A 442 -22.73 -0.91 13.27
C GLY A 442 -24.13 -0.36 13.55
N ASN A 443 -24.26 0.35 14.65
CA ASN A 443 -25.53 0.97 15.05
C ASN A 443 -25.50 2.46 14.73
N TYR A 444 -26.67 3.07 14.48
CA TYR A 444 -26.76 4.53 14.48
C TYR A 444 -26.36 5.07 15.84
N TRP A 445 -25.61 6.17 15.85
CA TRP A 445 -25.09 6.75 17.09
C TRP A 445 -26.21 6.99 18.12
N GLN A 446 -26.04 6.52 19.36
CA GLN A 446 -26.93 6.80 20.48
C GLN A 446 -26.27 7.74 21.51
N LYS A 447 -27.09 8.56 22.18
CA LYS A 447 -26.58 9.54 23.15
C LYS A 447 -25.92 8.82 24.33
N GLY A 448 -24.66 9.17 24.61
CA GLY A 448 -23.92 8.66 25.76
C GLY A 448 -23.05 7.42 25.48
N GLU A 449 -23.04 6.92 24.23
CA GLU A 449 -22.10 5.87 23.85
C GLU A 449 -20.65 6.40 23.88
N PRO A 450 -19.69 5.63 24.43
CA PRO A 450 -18.29 6.03 24.46
C PRO A 450 -17.74 6.08 23.03
N LEU A 451 -16.89 7.09 22.78
CA LEU A 451 -16.25 7.31 21.49
C LEU A 451 -14.74 7.34 21.64
N ASP A 452 -14.05 6.77 20.66
CA ASP A 452 -12.63 6.96 20.44
C ASP A 452 -12.37 8.45 20.13
N LEU A 453 -11.80 9.16 21.11
CA LEU A 453 -11.59 10.60 21.03
C LEU A 453 -10.61 10.99 19.91
N LYS A 454 -9.63 10.13 19.62
CA LYS A 454 -8.66 10.34 18.53
C LYS A 454 -9.38 10.25 17.19
N GLN A 455 -10.17 9.20 17.00
CA GLN A 455 -10.95 9.00 15.78
C GLN A 455 -12.02 10.08 15.58
N TRP A 456 -12.74 10.47 16.65
CA TRP A 456 -13.70 11.56 16.61
C TRP A 456 -13.05 12.91 16.27
N THR A 457 -11.89 13.21 16.85
CA THR A 457 -11.13 14.44 16.52
C THR A 457 -10.80 14.50 15.03
N ARG A 458 -10.34 13.39 14.44
CA ARG A 458 -10.07 13.31 13.00
C ARG A 458 -11.35 13.49 12.16
N MET A 459 -12.47 12.92 12.60
CA MET A 459 -13.77 13.10 11.93
C MET A 459 -14.28 14.53 11.96
N LEU A 460 -14.06 15.28 13.05
CA LEU A 460 -14.37 16.71 13.08
C LEU A 460 -13.56 17.50 12.05
N LEU A 461 -12.27 17.20 11.90
CA LEU A 461 -11.40 17.84 10.91
C LEU A 461 -11.87 17.53 9.48
N CYS A 462 -12.21 16.28 9.19
CA CYS A 462 -12.81 15.88 7.92
C CYS A 462 -14.15 16.57 7.67
N ALA A 463 -15.05 16.63 8.67
CA ALA A 463 -16.36 17.26 8.52
C ALA A 463 -16.28 18.77 8.29
N ILE A 464 -15.30 19.46 8.87
CA ILE A 464 -15.03 20.87 8.58
C ILE A 464 -14.64 21.03 7.10
N LEU A 465 -13.73 20.19 6.59
CA LEU A 465 -13.24 20.26 5.21
C LEU A 465 -14.30 19.85 4.17
N THR A 466 -15.06 18.80 4.47
CA THR A 466 -16.07 18.24 3.56
C THR A 466 -17.41 18.94 3.67
N ARG A 467 -17.75 19.56 4.79
CA ARG A 467 -19.00 20.33 4.98
C ARG A 467 -20.24 19.58 4.45
N PRO A 468 -20.60 18.44 5.04
CA PRO A 468 -21.77 17.67 4.61
C PRO A 468 -23.04 18.52 4.71
N ALA A 469 -23.86 18.56 3.68
CA ALA A 469 -25.11 19.33 3.74
C ALA A 469 -26.20 18.61 4.56
N ASP A 470 -26.11 17.28 4.65
CA ASP A 470 -27.04 16.42 5.37
C ASP A 470 -26.31 15.56 6.43
N GLY A 471 -25.43 16.18 7.23
CA GLY A 471 -24.73 15.51 8.33
C GLY A 471 -25.64 15.20 9.53
N ARG A 472 -26.76 14.54 9.29
CA ARG A 472 -27.75 14.12 10.30
C ARG A 472 -27.36 12.82 10.98
N ARG A 473 -28.05 12.49 12.08
CA ARG A 473 -27.77 11.29 12.90
C ARG A 473 -27.80 9.97 12.12
N SER A 474 -28.74 9.80 11.19
CA SER A 474 -28.86 8.58 10.38
C SER A 474 -27.68 8.37 9.43
N ASN A 475 -26.86 9.40 9.19
CA ASN A 475 -25.70 9.32 8.32
C ASN A 475 -24.42 9.00 9.10
N TYR A 476 -24.53 8.72 10.42
CA TYR A 476 -23.41 8.33 11.26
C TYR A 476 -23.64 6.97 11.95
N ILE A 477 -22.74 6.04 11.66
CA ILE A 477 -22.70 4.69 12.23
C ILE A 477 -21.59 4.61 13.28
N ILE A 478 -21.86 4.01 14.44
CA ILE A 478 -20.83 3.62 15.40
C ILE A 478 -20.53 2.12 15.26
N LYS A 479 -19.25 1.83 15.17
CA LYS A 479 -18.69 0.48 15.28
C LYS A 479 -17.44 0.55 16.14
N ASP A 480 -17.33 -0.30 17.16
CA ASP A 480 -16.15 -0.38 18.03
C ASP A 480 -15.71 1.00 18.61
N GLN A 481 -16.69 1.81 19.06
CA GLN A 481 -16.50 3.18 19.56
C GLN A 481 -15.98 4.20 18.51
N LYS A 482 -15.89 3.82 17.24
CA LYS A 482 -15.51 4.71 16.13
C LYS A 482 -16.73 5.14 15.35
N ILE A 483 -16.73 6.39 14.89
CA ILE A 483 -17.84 6.97 14.13
C ILE A 483 -17.52 7.03 12.64
N TYR A 484 -18.41 6.49 11.82
CA TYR A 484 -18.27 6.42 10.37
C TYR A 484 -19.37 7.25 9.72
N CYS A 485 -19.04 7.95 8.64
CA CYS A 485 -19.99 8.76 7.88
C CYS A 485 -20.39 8.04 6.59
N ILE A 486 -21.69 7.91 6.36
CA ILE A 486 -22.29 7.28 5.18
C ILE A 486 -23.20 8.30 4.48
N ASP A 487 -23.51 8.09 3.20
CA ASP A 487 -24.44 8.94 2.43
C ASP A 487 -23.97 10.41 2.43
N ASN A 488 -22.83 10.61 1.78
CA ASN A 488 -22.06 11.85 1.67
C ASN A 488 -22.27 12.57 0.33
N ASP A 489 -23.27 12.17 -0.46
CA ASP A 489 -23.54 12.69 -1.80
C ASP A 489 -23.89 14.19 -1.83
N LEU A 490 -24.23 14.78 -0.69
CA LEU A 490 -24.36 16.22 -0.49
C LEU A 490 -23.25 16.74 0.43
N SER A 491 -22.16 17.23 -0.16
CA SER A 491 -21.01 17.79 0.56
C SER A 491 -20.45 19.03 -0.14
N PHE A 492 -19.48 19.69 0.49
CA PHE A 492 -18.83 20.94 0.09
C PHE A 492 -19.83 22.09 -0.07
N VAL A 493 -20.69 22.31 0.92
CA VAL A 493 -21.62 23.45 0.95
C VAL A 493 -21.09 24.62 1.77
N GLU A 494 -21.61 25.82 1.52
CA GLU A 494 -21.38 26.98 2.36
C GLU A 494 -22.15 26.84 3.69
N PRO A 495 -21.50 27.01 4.86
CA PRO A 495 -22.12 26.77 6.16
C PRO A 495 -23.07 27.92 6.60
N ALA A 496 -23.10 29.03 5.87
CA ALA A 496 -24.04 30.12 6.09
C ALA A 496 -24.37 30.81 4.75
N GLU A 497 -25.64 31.16 4.56
CA GLU A 497 -26.11 31.95 3.42
C GLU A 497 -26.69 33.28 3.89
N VAL A 498 -26.40 34.36 3.15
CA VAL A 498 -26.98 35.68 3.41
C VAL A 498 -28.30 35.79 2.65
N ASN A 499 -29.41 35.81 3.37
CA ASN A 499 -30.72 36.00 2.76
C ASN A 499 -31.09 37.49 2.72
N TRP A 500 -30.93 38.11 1.55
CA TRP A 500 -31.24 39.53 1.33
C TRP A 500 -32.75 39.83 1.21
N SER A 501 -33.61 38.81 1.18
CA SER A 501 -35.03 38.98 0.84
C SER A 501 -35.95 39.31 2.02
N ASN A 502 -35.50 39.15 3.27
CA ASN A 502 -36.32 39.40 4.45
C ASN A 502 -35.79 40.61 5.25
N PHE A 503 -36.41 41.78 5.04
CA PHE A 503 -36.20 43.07 5.71
C PHE A 503 -34.86 43.79 5.45
N GLY A 504 -34.86 44.63 4.41
CA GLY A 504 -34.02 45.80 4.12
C GLY A 504 -32.65 45.98 4.81
N ARG A 505 -31.59 46.13 4.00
CA ARG A 505 -30.21 46.62 4.32
C ARG A 505 -29.45 45.98 5.51
N TRP A 506 -30.09 45.15 6.33
CA TRP A 506 -29.52 44.40 7.43
C TRP A 506 -29.74 42.91 7.16
N GLY A 507 -28.97 42.35 6.23
CA GLY A 507 -29.10 40.93 5.87
C GLY A 507 -28.84 40.03 7.09
N PHE A 508 -29.83 39.24 7.50
CA PHE A 508 -29.61 38.16 8.45
C PHE A 508 -29.00 36.97 7.70
N SER A 509 -27.89 36.43 8.22
CA SER A 509 -27.33 35.18 7.71
C SER A 509 -28.11 34.02 8.32
N GLU A 510 -28.71 33.18 7.48
CA GLU A 510 -29.17 31.86 7.91
C GLU A 510 -27.93 30.97 8.05
N VAL A 511 -27.75 30.40 9.23
CA VAL A 511 -26.62 29.51 9.55
C VAL A 511 -27.13 28.07 9.46
N TYR A 512 -26.49 27.26 8.61
CA TYR A 512 -26.84 25.85 8.45
C TYR A 512 -25.97 24.98 9.35
N PHE A 513 -26.62 24.09 10.09
CA PHE A 513 -25.92 23.06 10.84
C PHE A 513 -25.59 21.91 9.89
N PHE A 514 -24.36 21.88 9.42
CA PHE A 514 -23.92 20.90 8.44
C PHE A 514 -23.63 19.51 9.07
N THR A 515 -23.38 19.39 10.38
CA THR A 515 -23.13 18.07 10.99
C THR A 515 -23.50 17.97 12.47
N ILE A 516 -24.11 16.86 12.87
CA ILE A 516 -24.39 16.54 14.26
C ILE A 516 -23.13 16.20 15.08
N LEU A 517 -21.97 15.97 14.45
CA LEU A 517 -20.73 15.57 15.14
C LEU A 517 -20.31 16.56 16.25
N PHE A 518 -20.54 17.85 16.06
CA PHE A 518 -20.26 18.90 17.05
C PHE A 518 -21.28 18.95 18.19
N CYS A 519 -22.38 18.20 18.10
CA CYS A 519 -23.41 18.07 19.13
C CYS A 519 -23.33 16.74 19.89
N ILE A 520 -22.48 15.82 19.44
CA ILE A 520 -22.28 14.51 20.10
C ILE A 520 -21.58 14.68 21.45
N GLN A 521 -20.52 15.49 21.49
CA GLN A 521 -19.79 15.88 22.70
C GLN A 521 -19.94 17.37 22.96
N SER A 522 -19.58 17.82 24.16
CA SER A 522 -19.52 19.26 24.48
C SER A 522 -18.56 20.00 23.55
N LEU A 523 -18.89 21.23 23.12
CA LEU A 523 -17.97 22.11 22.40
C LEU A 523 -16.70 22.46 23.21
N ASP A 524 -16.74 22.27 24.54
CA ASP A 524 -15.60 22.43 25.44
C ASP A 524 -14.70 21.20 25.54
N THR A 525 -15.08 20.10 24.88
CA THR A 525 -14.31 18.86 24.89
C THR A 525 -12.96 19.11 24.24
N LYS A 526 -11.88 18.81 24.97
CA LYS A 526 -10.53 18.85 24.44
C LYS A 526 -10.37 17.81 23.35
N LEU A 527 -9.75 18.21 22.26
CA LEU A 527 -9.41 17.34 21.15
C LEU A 527 -8.19 16.48 21.49
N ASP A 528 -8.11 15.32 20.87
CA ASP A 528 -6.98 14.41 21.05
C ASP A 528 -5.71 15.01 20.43
N GLN A 529 -4.64 15.08 21.21
CA GLN A 529 -3.40 15.75 20.78
C GLN A 529 -2.67 14.97 19.68
N ALA A 530 -2.72 13.63 19.69
CA ALA A 530 -2.06 12.83 18.67
C ALA A 530 -2.74 13.00 17.31
N ALA A 531 -4.08 13.02 17.26
CA ALA A 531 -4.82 13.33 16.03
C ALA A 531 -4.47 14.71 15.46
N LEU A 532 -4.34 15.72 16.32
CA LEU A 532 -3.96 17.07 15.91
C LEU A 532 -2.52 17.12 15.37
N ASP A 533 -1.59 16.44 16.02
CA ASP A 533 -0.19 16.40 15.59
C ASP A 533 -0.01 15.67 14.25
N GLU A 534 -0.78 14.60 14.02
CA GLU A 534 -0.83 13.91 12.72
C GLU A 534 -1.39 14.83 11.63
N PHE A 535 -2.53 15.48 11.87
CA PHE A 535 -3.12 16.41 10.89
C PHE A 535 -2.22 17.62 10.58
N LYS A 536 -1.48 18.10 11.59
CA LYS A 536 -0.48 19.18 11.46
C LYS A 536 0.67 18.80 10.54
N ALA A 537 1.03 17.51 10.50
CA ALA A 537 2.12 16.96 9.71
C ALA A 537 1.72 16.64 8.26
N LEU A 538 0.42 16.65 7.94
CA LEU A 538 -0.06 16.39 6.57
C LEU A 538 0.45 17.43 5.57
N ASP A 539 0.92 16.94 4.42
CA ASP A 539 1.22 17.78 3.27
C ASP A 539 -0.09 18.13 2.54
N ARG A 540 -0.63 19.30 2.89
CA ARG A 540 -1.86 19.84 2.34
C ARG A 540 -1.86 19.89 0.80
N ALA A 541 -0.76 20.36 0.21
CA ALA A 541 -0.68 20.55 -1.23
C ALA A 541 -0.73 19.19 -1.94
N ALA A 542 0.11 18.26 -1.50
CA ALA A 542 0.11 16.90 -2.05
C ALA A 542 -1.23 16.17 -1.88
N ILE A 543 -1.94 16.39 -0.77
CA ILE A 543 -3.26 15.80 -0.55
C ILE A 543 -4.28 16.38 -1.53
N LEU A 544 -4.37 17.70 -1.68
CA LEU A 544 -5.38 18.33 -2.52
C LEU A 544 -5.10 18.11 -4.01
N ASP A 545 -3.83 18.14 -4.42
CA ASP A 545 -3.41 17.83 -5.80
C ASP A 545 -3.74 16.37 -6.14
N GLY A 546 -3.35 15.43 -5.28
CA GLY A 546 -3.67 14.00 -5.49
C GLY A 546 -5.17 13.72 -5.45
N TRP A 547 -5.91 14.38 -4.55
CA TRP A 547 -7.36 14.25 -4.45
C TRP A 547 -8.05 14.71 -5.74
N ILE A 548 -7.70 15.89 -6.27
CA ILE A 548 -8.37 16.41 -7.47
C ILE A 548 -7.98 15.60 -8.72
N GLU A 549 -6.74 15.11 -8.81
CA GLU A 549 -6.31 14.22 -9.90
C GLU A 549 -7.15 12.93 -9.92
N ASP A 550 -7.36 12.32 -8.76
CA ASP A 550 -8.18 11.11 -8.62
C ASP A 550 -9.65 11.38 -8.91
N VAL A 551 -10.21 12.50 -8.44
CA VAL A 551 -11.59 12.90 -8.73
C VAL A 551 -11.79 13.11 -10.23
N ILE A 552 -10.85 13.76 -10.92
CA ILE A 552 -10.88 13.94 -12.38
C ILE A 552 -10.78 12.60 -13.11
N LYS A 553 -9.91 11.69 -12.64
CA LYS A 553 -9.79 10.34 -13.20
C LYS A 553 -11.11 9.58 -13.05
N LYS A 554 -11.68 9.57 -11.85
CA LYS A 554 -12.94 8.87 -11.55
C LYS A 554 -14.14 9.49 -12.27
N GLU A 555 -14.16 10.80 -12.45
CA GLU A 555 -15.18 11.48 -13.28
C GLU A 555 -15.20 10.94 -14.71
N LYS A 556 -14.02 10.75 -15.33
CA LYS A 556 -13.92 10.18 -16.68
C LYS A 556 -14.46 8.75 -16.71
N GLU A 557 -14.14 7.94 -15.70
CA GLU A 557 -14.66 6.58 -15.55
C GLU A 557 -16.19 6.57 -15.45
N TYR A 558 -16.77 7.35 -14.53
CA TYR A 558 -18.22 7.42 -14.30
C TYR A 558 -18.97 7.99 -15.50
N THR A 559 -18.40 9.00 -16.14
CA THR A 559 -18.95 9.63 -17.34
C THR A 559 -18.99 8.64 -18.51
N ALA A 560 -17.99 7.76 -18.63
CA ALA A 560 -17.89 6.79 -19.72
C ALA A 560 -18.88 5.61 -19.61
N LEU A 561 -19.51 5.40 -18.44
CA LEU A 561 -20.57 4.40 -18.26
C LEU A 561 -21.85 4.72 -19.06
N PHE A 562 -22.06 6.00 -19.38
CA PHE A 562 -23.29 6.50 -19.99
C PHE A 562 -22.97 7.30 -21.24
N SER A 563 -23.65 6.99 -22.35
CA SER A 563 -23.57 7.80 -23.56
C SER A 563 -24.11 9.21 -23.29
N LYS A 564 -23.83 10.16 -24.19
CA LYS A 564 -24.40 11.51 -24.07
C LYS A 564 -25.94 11.47 -24.05
N ALA A 565 -26.55 10.64 -24.91
CA ALA A 565 -28.00 10.47 -24.95
C ALA A 565 -28.54 9.88 -23.64
N ASP A 566 -27.83 8.91 -23.06
CA ASP A 566 -28.23 8.31 -21.78
C ASP A 566 -28.25 9.36 -20.65
N ARG A 567 -27.23 10.23 -20.60
CA ARG A 567 -27.16 11.31 -19.61
C ARG A 567 -28.27 12.35 -19.81
N ASP A 568 -28.65 12.64 -21.05
CA ASP A 568 -29.75 13.55 -21.37
C ASP A 568 -31.10 12.98 -20.93
N ILE A 569 -31.26 11.65 -20.95
CA ILE A 569 -32.44 10.95 -20.39
C ILE A 569 -32.42 11.05 -18.87
N LEU A 570 -31.33 10.58 -18.23
CA LEU A 570 -31.20 10.55 -16.76
C LEU A 570 -31.34 11.94 -16.10
N SER A 571 -30.93 13.00 -16.79
CA SER A 571 -31.06 14.38 -16.30
C SER A 571 -32.50 14.92 -16.33
N LYS A 572 -33.45 14.24 -16.99
CA LYS A 572 -34.85 14.67 -17.15
C LYS A 572 -35.85 13.75 -16.45
N GLU A 573 -35.41 12.62 -15.91
CA GLU A 573 -36.30 11.58 -15.36
C GLU A 573 -36.98 11.95 -14.05
N ASP A 574 -36.37 12.80 -13.20
CA ASP A 574 -36.95 13.11 -11.89
C ASP A 574 -37.65 14.48 -11.83
N SER A 575 -38.98 14.43 -11.77
CA SER A 575 -39.86 15.59 -11.53
C SER A 575 -39.64 16.30 -10.19
N LYS A 576 -39.01 15.65 -9.20
CA LYS A 576 -38.66 16.21 -7.89
C LYS A 576 -37.25 16.85 -7.86
N GLY A 577 -36.53 16.85 -8.99
CA GLY A 577 -35.27 17.56 -9.14
C GLY A 577 -34.06 16.90 -8.49
N ARG A 578 -34.08 15.58 -8.23
CA ARG A 578 -32.92 14.77 -7.77
C ARG A 578 -32.36 13.95 -8.92
N THR A 579 -31.87 14.65 -9.92
CA THR A 579 -31.31 14.08 -11.16
C THR A 579 -29.90 13.52 -10.93
N PHE A 580 -29.60 12.43 -11.62
CA PHE A 580 -28.26 11.83 -11.61
C PHE A 580 -27.25 12.75 -12.31
N THR A 581 -26.12 13.01 -11.65
CA THR A 581 -24.99 13.76 -12.21
C THR A 581 -23.68 12.97 -11.95
N PRO A 582 -22.99 12.45 -12.98
CA PRO A 582 -21.77 11.66 -12.81
C PRO A 582 -20.54 12.52 -12.41
N SER A 583 -20.71 13.83 -12.34
CA SER A 583 -19.69 14.84 -12.06
C SER A 583 -19.85 15.44 -10.66
N ILE A 584 -18.76 16.03 -10.14
CA ILE A 584 -18.76 16.77 -8.88
C ILE A 584 -19.03 18.25 -9.20
N PRO A 585 -20.11 18.86 -8.69
CA PRO A 585 -20.43 20.24 -9.04
C PRO A 585 -19.66 21.20 -8.14
N LEU A 586 -18.34 21.35 -8.34
CA LEU A 586 -17.56 22.36 -7.65
C LEU A 586 -17.60 23.70 -8.40
N LYS A 587 -17.82 24.80 -7.68
CA LYS A 587 -17.78 26.14 -8.29
C LYS A 587 -16.35 26.67 -8.35
N LYS A 588 -16.15 27.72 -9.17
CA LYS A 588 -14.87 28.44 -9.24
C LYS A 588 -14.45 28.92 -7.84
N GLY A 589 -13.24 28.57 -7.44
CA GLY A 589 -12.69 28.93 -6.12
C GLY A 589 -12.99 27.92 -5.00
N ALA A 590 -13.73 26.83 -5.27
CA ALA A 590 -13.98 25.79 -4.27
C ALA A 590 -12.67 25.17 -3.74
N LEU A 591 -11.77 24.77 -4.64
CA LEU A 591 -10.45 24.23 -4.28
C LEU A 591 -9.60 25.22 -3.47
N ALA A 592 -9.58 26.50 -3.88
CA ALA A 592 -8.86 27.54 -3.14
C ALA A 592 -9.45 27.75 -1.74
N THR A 593 -10.77 27.64 -1.59
CA THR A 593 -11.44 27.75 -0.28
C THR A 593 -11.11 26.56 0.60
N LEU A 594 -11.11 25.36 0.03
CA LEU A 594 -10.71 24.13 0.72
C LEU A 594 -9.24 24.19 1.18
N ASP A 595 -8.34 24.63 0.30
CA ASP A 595 -6.92 24.83 0.61
C ASP A 595 -6.70 25.85 1.74
N LEU A 596 -7.33 27.01 1.63
CA LEU A 596 -7.24 28.05 2.66
C LEU A 596 -7.79 27.56 4.01
N GLN A 597 -8.88 26.80 4.00
CA GLN A 597 -9.45 26.24 5.22
C GLN A 597 -8.53 25.21 5.86
N PHE A 598 -7.97 24.32 5.07
CA PHE A 598 -7.03 23.32 5.54
C PHE A 598 -5.76 23.99 6.11
N TRP A 599 -5.26 25.04 5.47
CA TRP A 599 -4.17 25.88 5.99
C TRP A 599 -4.53 26.53 7.33
N ARG A 600 -5.72 27.15 7.46
CA ARG A 600 -6.15 27.80 8.72
C ARG A 600 -6.26 26.81 9.87
N LEU A 601 -6.78 25.61 9.62
CA LEU A 601 -6.82 24.54 10.63
C LEU A 601 -5.41 24.15 11.08
N GLN A 602 -4.48 23.91 10.15
CA GLN A 602 -3.10 23.57 10.51
C GLN A 602 -2.41 24.72 11.26
N ALA A 603 -2.66 25.97 10.87
CA ALA A 603 -2.13 27.15 11.57
C ALA A 603 -2.70 27.27 12.99
N LEU A 604 -4.01 27.03 13.19
CA LEU A 604 -4.65 26.99 14.50
C LEU A 604 -4.01 25.92 15.39
N ILE A 605 -3.77 24.72 14.86
CA ILE A 605 -3.18 23.61 15.60
C ILE A 605 -1.74 23.93 16.04
N ARG A 606 -0.93 24.53 15.15
CA ARG A 606 0.46 24.90 15.49
C ARG A 606 0.57 25.90 16.63
N ARG A 607 -0.37 26.85 16.72
CA ARG A 607 -0.32 27.95 17.70
C ARG A 607 -0.99 27.64 19.05
N SER A 608 -1.77 26.57 19.13
CA SER A 608 -2.69 26.34 20.26
C SER A 608 -2.27 25.14 21.09
N LYS A 609 -2.51 25.21 22.41
CA LYS A 609 -2.37 24.06 23.33
C LYS A 609 -3.73 23.71 23.89
N GLY A 610 -4.14 22.44 23.75
CA GLY A 610 -5.41 21.95 24.28
C GLY A 610 -6.63 22.53 23.57
N LEU A 611 -6.64 22.47 22.23
CA LEU A 611 -7.77 22.88 21.41
C LEU A 611 -9.04 22.14 21.79
N LYS A 612 -10.17 22.84 21.71
CA LYS A 612 -11.50 22.27 21.90
C LYS A 612 -12.22 22.11 20.56
N SER A 613 -13.21 21.24 20.50
CA SER A 613 -14.02 21.05 19.29
C SER A 613 -14.67 22.36 18.81
N GLY A 614 -15.13 23.22 19.73
CA GLY A 614 -15.67 24.53 19.39
C GLY A 614 -14.67 25.49 18.73
N ASP A 615 -13.37 25.33 18.98
CA ASP A 615 -12.35 26.17 18.34
C ASP A 615 -12.19 25.84 16.85
N LEU A 616 -12.46 24.59 16.44
CA LEU A 616 -12.45 24.21 15.02
C LEU A 616 -13.56 24.91 14.24
N LEU A 617 -14.76 25.04 14.81
CA LEU A 617 -15.89 25.72 14.16
C LEU A 617 -15.56 27.18 13.82
N LYS A 618 -14.76 27.86 14.65
CA LYS A 618 -14.35 29.25 14.42
C LYS A 618 -13.41 29.40 13.21
N GLU A 619 -12.78 28.32 12.76
CA GLU A 619 -11.90 28.31 11.59
C GLU A 619 -12.63 28.00 10.28
N LEU A 620 -13.95 27.80 10.29
CA LEU A 620 -14.73 27.72 9.06
C LEU A 620 -14.58 29.01 8.25
N ILE A 621 -14.37 28.85 6.95
CA ILE A 621 -14.15 29.95 5.99
C ILE A 621 -15.25 29.96 4.95
N ASN A 622 -15.77 31.14 4.65
CA ASN A 622 -16.60 31.41 3.48
C ASN A 622 -15.96 32.59 2.75
N ILE A 623 -15.77 32.48 1.44
CA ILE A 623 -15.14 33.52 0.61
C ILE A 623 -16.03 34.78 0.45
N HIS A 624 -17.29 34.71 0.86
CA HIS A 624 -18.28 35.77 0.76
C HIS A 624 -18.58 36.45 2.09
N GLN A 625 -18.14 35.88 3.22
CA GLN A 625 -18.55 36.34 4.55
C GLN A 625 -17.40 36.33 5.55
N GLU A 626 -17.10 37.50 6.09
CA GLU A 626 -16.17 37.63 7.23
C GLU A 626 -16.76 36.95 8.47
N SER A 627 -15.90 36.26 9.22
CA SER A 627 -16.25 35.65 10.52
C SER A 627 -17.34 34.57 10.51
N VAL A 628 -17.59 33.89 9.37
CA VAL A 628 -18.60 32.81 9.27
C VAL A 628 -18.50 31.79 10.41
N GLY A 629 -17.29 31.36 10.76
CA GLY A 629 -17.06 30.39 11.84
C GLY A 629 -17.56 30.86 13.22
N THR A 630 -17.56 32.16 13.50
CA THR A 630 -18.09 32.71 14.76
C THR A 630 -19.62 32.63 14.81
N TYR A 631 -20.29 32.89 13.69
CA TYR A 631 -21.75 32.75 13.59
C TYR A 631 -22.17 31.29 13.73
N VAL A 632 -21.47 30.40 13.03
CA VAL A 632 -21.65 28.95 13.14
C VAL A 632 -21.43 28.47 14.57
N TYR A 633 -20.31 28.84 15.21
CA TYR A 633 -20.04 28.50 16.61
C TYR A 633 -21.20 28.88 17.53
N LYS A 634 -21.72 30.11 17.42
CA LYS A 634 -22.85 30.58 18.26
C LYS A 634 -24.11 29.75 18.02
N ALA A 635 -24.38 29.34 16.78
CA ALA A 635 -25.51 28.47 16.49
C ALA A 635 -25.36 27.10 17.17
N TYR A 636 -24.19 26.46 17.07
CA TYR A 636 -23.88 25.20 17.76
C TYR A 636 -23.95 25.31 19.28
N ASP A 637 -23.41 26.39 19.86
CA ASP A 637 -23.45 26.61 21.30
C ASP A 637 -24.89 26.82 21.82
N ASN A 638 -25.70 27.59 21.09
CA ASN A 638 -27.12 27.76 21.40
C ASN A 638 -27.90 26.43 21.33
N ALA A 639 -27.54 25.55 20.39
CA ALA A 639 -28.18 24.25 20.24
C ALA A 639 -27.87 23.31 21.42
N LYS A 640 -26.68 23.39 22.04
CA LYS A 640 -26.27 22.57 23.19
C LYS A 640 -27.26 22.61 24.38
N ASN A 641 -27.97 23.73 24.54
CA ASN A 641 -28.96 23.94 25.61
C ASN A 641 -30.34 23.33 25.31
N CYS A 642 -30.54 22.75 24.12
CA CYS A 642 -31.77 22.08 23.74
C CYS A 642 -31.63 20.55 23.86
N PRO A 643 -32.71 19.81 24.22
CA PRO A 643 -32.73 18.36 24.10
C PRO A 643 -32.32 17.91 22.71
N LEU A 644 -31.48 16.88 22.61
CA LEU A 644 -30.89 16.42 21.35
C LEU A 644 -31.95 16.19 20.25
N ASP A 645 -33.15 15.74 20.58
CA ASP A 645 -34.23 15.55 19.59
C ASP A 645 -34.81 16.87 19.06
N LYS A 646 -34.79 17.94 19.85
CA LYS A 646 -35.12 19.31 19.41
C LYS A 646 -33.96 19.97 18.66
N VAL A 647 -32.73 19.59 19.00
CA VAL A 647 -31.52 19.97 18.27
C VAL A 647 -31.49 19.31 16.91
N LYS A 648 -31.82 18.01 16.81
CA LYS A 648 -32.03 17.31 15.54
C LYS A 648 -33.01 18.06 14.66
N ALA A 649 -34.20 18.38 15.19
CA ALA A 649 -35.14 19.24 14.48
C ALA A 649 -34.44 20.51 14.00
N LYS A 650 -33.86 21.36 14.86
CA LYS A 650 -33.18 22.59 14.37
C LYS A 650 -31.98 22.39 13.43
N ILE A 651 -31.24 21.28 13.55
CA ILE A 651 -30.06 20.95 12.74
C ILE A 651 -30.47 20.46 11.35
N THR A 652 -31.56 19.68 11.27
CA THR A 652 -32.06 19.06 10.05
C THR A 652 -33.35 19.70 9.54
N SER A 653 -33.88 20.73 10.22
CA SER A 653 -35.15 21.42 9.90
C SER A 653 -34.92 22.84 9.40
N SER A 654 -34.34 22.97 8.22
CA SER A 654 -35.19 23.55 7.19
C SER A 654 -36.41 22.61 7.09
N LYS A 655 -37.52 22.93 7.80
CA LYS A 655 -38.83 22.20 7.91
C LYS A 655 -38.81 20.80 7.30
N GLU A 656 -39.02 19.66 8.00
CA GLU A 656 -39.25 18.30 7.40
C GLU A 656 -39.43 18.23 5.87
N VAL A 657 -38.36 18.53 5.14
CA VAL A 657 -38.25 18.64 3.70
C VAL A 657 -37.02 17.77 3.55
N GLY A 658 -37.21 16.64 2.87
CA GLY A 658 -36.13 15.67 2.71
C GLY A 658 -34.85 16.31 2.19
N SER A 659 -33.76 15.55 2.17
CA SER A 659 -32.44 15.96 1.67
C SER A 659 -32.52 16.93 0.47
N LEU A 660 -31.65 17.95 0.47
CA LEU A 660 -31.67 19.07 -0.47
C LEU A 660 -31.96 18.59 -1.90
N THR A 661 -32.84 19.28 -2.61
CA THR A 661 -32.99 19.09 -4.05
C THR A 661 -31.71 19.51 -4.77
N ASN A 662 -31.47 19.03 -6.00
CA ASN A 662 -30.29 19.46 -6.75
C ASN A 662 -30.24 20.97 -6.92
N VAL A 663 -31.39 21.64 -7.08
CA VAL A 663 -31.46 23.10 -7.25
C VAL A 663 -31.00 23.82 -5.98
N GLU A 664 -31.42 23.36 -4.80
CA GLU A 664 -31.00 23.93 -3.52
C GLU A 664 -29.52 23.67 -3.27
N TYR A 665 -29.07 22.44 -3.51
CA TYR A 665 -27.66 22.08 -3.38
C TYR A 665 -26.77 22.93 -4.29
N GLN A 666 -27.11 23.09 -5.57
CA GLN A 666 -26.35 23.94 -6.51
C GLN A 666 -26.23 25.41 -6.06
N LYS A 667 -27.22 25.93 -5.33
CA LYS A 667 -27.12 27.26 -4.70
C LYS A 667 -26.11 27.26 -3.56
N ALA A 668 -26.18 26.27 -2.69
CA ALA A 668 -25.37 26.15 -1.48
C ALA A 668 -23.92 25.69 -1.71
N VAL A 669 -23.59 25.04 -2.84
CA VAL A 669 -22.23 24.56 -3.14
C VAL A 669 -21.17 25.66 -2.96
N LEU A 670 -20.03 25.26 -2.37
CA LEU A 670 -18.83 26.05 -2.12
C LEU A 670 -18.27 26.73 -3.37
N GLY A 671 -17.94 28.01 -3.27
CA GLY A 671 -17.27 28.81 -4.31
C GLY A 671 -18.16 29.89 -4.95
N LYS A 672 -17.69 30.50 -6.05
CA LYS A 672 -18.42 31.58 -6.76
C LYS A 672 -19.26 31.03 -7.90
N LYS A 673 -20.55 31.39 -7.94
CA LYS A 673 -21.38 31.19 -9.13
C LYS A 673 -20.81 32.05 -10.25
N ILE A 674 -20.56 31.45 -11.42
CA ILE A 674 -20.21 32.21 -12.62
C ILE A 674 -21.54 32.79 -13.13
N GLU A 675 -21.65 34.12 -13.14
CA GLU A 675 -22.75 34.83 -13.80
C GLU A 675 -22.59 34.78 -15.32
#